data_AF-R6FQX4-F1
#
_entry.id   AF-R6FQX4-F1
#
_cell.length_a   1.000
_cell.length_b   1.000
_cell.length_c   1.000
_cell.angle_alpha   90.00
_cell.angle_beta   90.00
_cell.angle_gamma   90.00
#
_symmetry.space_group_name_H-M   'P 1'
#
loop_
_entity.id
_entity.type
_entity.pdbx_description
1 polymer ?
#
loop_
_entity_poly.entity_id
_entity_poly.type
_entity_poly.pdbx_seq_one_letter_code
_entity_poly.pdbx_strand_id
1 'polypeptide(L)'
;MSRKLFSMALLAGMALLGASCSDDETTNNDGGIADGTTLSGTITEDVTLKSGNTYKLSGAYTVEEGATLNIEPGVKIVAVYDDNVDYILIKQGAKINAKGTASAPIIMTSEKEESGAWGGIHICGRAHTNAEGGKGSSEIGGAEYGGNDDKDNSGVLQYVRLEYTGYAFDEEHEANGISFYGVGSGTTVDHCQAYQGSDDGFEFFGGSVNVSNMVVTSCSDDSFDWTEGWNGTATDLIAIQEAEETLGYACDCLIEADNNENNYSATPVAHPTLKNLILVGNGAAGKGVHLRRGTQVTIENAEIYGKQNAIYVESAETENALVNGTSSMSNVSISGILTSKEGIYTNTEFEADGNKANQANPYTSYEDIIAKCPWAAGWTKNWSESDNVLANESTLQGTITNDITLGAGNTYYLSGAYTVEAGATLHIQAGVKIISKYDDNVDYILIKQGAKINATGTADAPIVMTAEKQSAGAWGGIHICGRAHTNAEGGKGSSEIGGAEYGGNDDKDNSGVLQYVRLEYTGYAFDEEHEANGISFYSVGNGTTVDHCVAYQGSDDGFEFFGGSVNVSNMVVISCSDDSFDWTEGWNGTATDIVAYQEAEATLGYDCDCLIEADNNENNYEATPVAHPTLKNLILVGNGGSKQGVRLRRGTQVTMDNAQICGKGKALTVESAETENALVNGTSSITNTTISNNVNSEKGIYTNDIFAAATGNKVDANLSYASLEDIKKACDWMNGKWVD
;
A
#
# COMPACT_ATOMS: atom_id res chain seq x y z
N MET A 1 -23.86 -53.58 -15.28
CA MET A 1 -25.18 -53.76 -14.62
C MET A 1 -25.26 -52.65 -13.58
N SER A 2 -26.19 -51.70 -13.56
CA SER A 2 -27.53 -51.62 -14.09
C SER A 2 -27.63 -50.56 -15.21
N ARG A 3 -28.84 -50.23 -15.64
CA ARG A 3 -29.24 -49.81 -16.98
C ARG A 3 -30.33 -48.74 -16.83
N LYS A 4 -30.42 -47.83 -17.81
CA LYS A 4 -31.58 -47.00 -18.24
C LYS A 4 -31.67 -45.59 -17.62
N LEU A 5 -32.11 -44.52 -18.32
CA LEU A 5 -32.94 -44.40 -19.53
C LEU A 5 -32.76 -42.98 -20.15
N PHE A 6 -32.78 -42.88 -21.48
CA PHE A 6 -32.98 -41.64 -22.25
C PHE A 6 -34.43 -41.14 -22.12
N SER A 7 -34.65 -39.82 -22.08
CA SER A 7 -35.90 -39.20 -22.54
C SER A 7 -35.64 -37.77 -23.01
N MET A 8 -36.18 -37.44 -24.17
CA MET A 8 -36.09 -36.19 -24.91
C MET A 8 -37.49 -35.58 -25.02
N ALA A 9 -37.57 -34.24 -24.96
CA ALA A 9 -38.68 -33.33 -25.31
C ALA A 9 -39.91 -33.22 -24.37
N LEU A 10 -40.24 -31.98 -23.92
CA LEU A 10 -41.34 -31.15 -24.47
C LEU A 10 -41.45 -29.79 -23.72
N LEU A 11 -41.51 -28.68 -24.46
CA LEU A 11 -41.97 -27.36 -23.98
C LEU A 11 -43.43 -27.43 -23.51
N ALA A 12 -43.74 -26.81 -22.36
CA ALA A 12 -45.04 -26.17 -22.10
C ALA A 12 -44.89 -25.18 -20.93
N GLY A 13 -45.28 -23.93 -21.16
CA GLY A 13 -45.12 -22.83 -20.22
C GLY A 13 -45.97 -22.95 -18.95
N MET A 14 -45.44 -22.38 -17.87
CA MET A 14 -46.23 -21.91 -16.74
C MET A 14 -45.70 -20.52 -16.36
N ALA A 15 -46.52 -19.51 -16.64
CA ALA A 15 -46.42 -18.22 -15.99
C ALA A 15 -46.62 -18.43 -14.48
N LEU A 16 -45.60 -18.15 -13.69
CA LEU A 16 -45.71 -18.03 -12.24
C LEU A 16 -45.62 -16.55 -11.88
N LEU A 17 -46.77 -16.08 -11.41
CA LEU A 17 -47.01 -14.76 -10.83
C LEU A 17 -46.04 -14.52 -9.66
N GLY A 18 -45.45 -13.33 -9.64
CA GLY A 18 -44.60 -12.87 -8.56
C GLY A 18 -45.32 -12.87 -7.22
N ALA A 19 -44.65 -13.42 -6.21
CA ALA A 19 -44.93 -13.14 -4.82
C ALA A 19 -43.93 -12.05 -4.38
N SER A 20 -44.42 -10.81 -4.37
CA SER A 20 -43.84 -9.70 -3.63
C SER A 20 -43.89 -10.05 -2.14
N CYS A 21 -42.71 -10.15 -1.52
CA CYS A 21 -42.55 -9.84 -0.10
C CYS A 21 -41.87 -8.48 -0.04
N SER A 22 -42.64 -7.50 0.40
CA SER A 22 -42.18 -6.16 0.77
C SER A 22 -41.41 -6.26 2.07
N ASP A 23 -40.11 -6.01 2.01
CA ASP A 23 -39.44 -5.22 3.05
C ASP A 23 -38.99 -3.93 2.35
N ASP A 24 -39.43 -2.80 2.92
CA ASP A 24 -39.15 -1.45 2.44
C ASP A 24 -37.64 -1.19 2.52
N GLU A 25 -36.94 -1.40 1.41
CA GLU A 25 -35.67 -0.74 1.13
C GLU A 25 -35.90 0.30 0.05
N THR A 26 -35.56 1.54 0.37
CA THR A 26 -35.74 2.70 -0.48
C THR A 26 -35.03 2.50 -1.82
N THR A 27 -35.79 2.39 -2.91
CA THR A 27 -35.22 2.49 -4.26
C THR A 27 -34.67 3.90 -4.45
N ASN A 28 -33.36 4.05 -4.31
CA ASN A 28 -32.65 5.25 -4.77
C ASN A 28 -32.78 5.31 -6.29
N ASN A 29 -33.31 6.42 -6.82
CA ASN A 29 -33.56 6.67 -8.24
C ASN A 29 -32.27 6.83 -9.09
N ASP A 30 -31.17 6.15 -8.75
CA ASP A 30 -29.84 6.28 -9.40
C ASP A 30 -29.22 4.94 -9.85
N GLY A 31 -29.95 3.81 -9.80
CA GLY A 31 -29.44 2.51 -10.29
C GLY A 31 -28.26 1.92 -9.50
N GLY A 32 -27.98 2.44 -8.30
CA GLY A 32 -26.92 1.93 -7.40
C GLY A 32 -27.36 0.70 -6.60
N ILE A 33 -26.47 -0.29 -6.47
CA ILE A 33 -26.65 -1.48 -5.63
C ILE A 33 -26.13 -1.21 -4.21
N ALA A 34 -26.82 -1.75 -3.19
CA ALA A 34 -26.44 -1.61 -1.78
C ALA A 34 -25.14 -2.38 -1.45
N ASP A 35 -24.38 -1.88 -0.47
CA ASP A 35 -23.19 -2.56 0.06
C ASP A 35 -23.51 -3.98 0.57
N GLY A 36 -22.57 -4.91 0.39
CA GLY A 36 -22.72 -6.32 0.78
C GLY A 36 -23.64 -7.15 -0.11
N THR A 37 -24.23 -6.58 -1.16
CA THR A 37 -25.15 -7.31 -2.05
C THR A 37 -24.43 -8.43 -2.79
N THR A 38 -25.11 -9.58 -2.91
CA THR A 38 -24.70 -10.69 -3.78
C THR A 38 -25.10 -10.41 -5.23
N LEU A 39 -24.10 -10.27 -6.09
CA LEU A 39 -24.19 -10.12 -7.53
C LEU A 39 -24.38 -11.50 -8.17
N SER A 40 -25.48 -11.67 -8.91
CA SER A 40 -25.77 -12.90 -9.66
C SER A 40 -26.82 -12.64 -10.74
N GLY A 41 -26.88 -13.52 -11.74
CA GLY A 41 -27.88 -13.48 -12.80
C GLY A 41 -27.54 -12.50 -13.92
N THR A 42 -28.57 -11.87 -14.48
CA THR A 42 -28.49 -11.13 -15.74
C THR A 42 -28.81 -9.65 -15.55
N ILE A 43 -27.96 -8.79 -16.09
CA ILE A 43 -28.11 -7.34 -16.16
C ILE A 43 -28.69 -6.97 -17.54
N THR A 44 -29.88 -6.38 -17.56
CA THR A 44 -30.58 -5.93 -18.78
C THR A 44 -30.76 -4.41 -18.87
N GLU A 45 -30.39 -3.69 -17.82
CA GLU A 45 -30.37 -2.23 -17.73
C GLU A 45 -29.10 -1.80 -16.98
N ASP A 46 -28.66 -0.55 -17.12
CA ASP A 46 -27.43 -0.08 -16.49
C ASP A 46 -27.46 -0.26 -14.96
N VAL A 47 -26.37 -0.80 -14.42
CA VAL A 47 -26.14 -1.03 -12.99
C VAL A 47 -24.89 -0.29 -12.55
N THR A 48 -24.88 0.21 -11.31
CA THR A 48 -23.70 0.85 -10.71
C THR A 48 -23.33 0.24 -9.36
N LEU A 49 -22.09 -0.22 -9.24
CA LEU A 49 -21.44 -0.56 -7.98
C LEU A 49 -20.70 0.67 -7.44
N LYS A 50 -21.14 1.15 -6.27
CA LYS A 50 -20.70 2.43 -5.68
C LYS A 50 -19.37 2.31 -4.91
N SER A 51 -18.58 3.39 -4.95
CA SER A 51 -17.28 3.50 -4.28
C SER A 51 -17.36 3.25 -2.77
N GLY A 52 -16.33 2.62 -2.20
CA GLY A 52 -16.24 2.29 -0.77
C GLY A 52 -16.99 1.02 -0.35
N ASN A 53 -17.74 0.40 -1.27
CA ASN A 53 -18.53 -0.80 -0.98
C ASN A 53 -17.78 -2.09 -1.33
N THR A 54 -18.16 -3.17 -0.64
CA THR A 54 -17.77 -4.54 -0.92
C THR A 54 -18.99 -5.35 -1.37
N TYR A 55 -18.90 -6.01 -2.51
CA TYR A 55 -19.97 -6.87 -3.04
C TYR A 55 -19.53 -8.33 -3.03
N LYS A 56 -20.51 -9.23 -2.99
CA LYS A 56 -20.29 -10.66 -3.14
C LYS A 56 -20.61 -11.07 -4.57
N LEU A 57 -19.88 -11.97 -5.18
CA LEU A 57 -20.24 -12.62 -6.45
C LEU A 57 -20.62 -14.07 -6.14
N SER A 58 -21.73 -14.56 -6.69
CA SER A 58 -22.19 -15.94 -6.51
C SER A 58 -22.96 -16.38 -7.76
N GLY A 59 -22.33 -17.19 -8.59
CA GLY A 59 -22.77 -17.56 -9.93
C GLY A 59 -22.40 -16.54 -11.01
N ALA A 60 -22.90 -16.81 -12.22
CA ALA A 60 -22.70 -15.94 -13.38
C ALA A 60 -23.34 -14.56 -13.18
N TYR A 61 -22.58 -13.50 -13.46
CA TYR A 61 -23.09 -12.12 -13.53
C TYR A 61 -22.93 -11.58 -14.95
N THR A 62 -24.00 -11.71 -15.73
CA THR A 62 -23.98 -11.51 -17.19
C THR A 62 -24.61 -10.18 -17.59
N VAL A 63 -23.90 -9.37 -18.37
CA VAL A 63 -24.39 -8.11 -18.92
C VAL A 63 -24.84 -8.31 -20.35
N GLU A 64 -26.14 -8.08 -20.60
CA GLU A 64 -26.75 -8.25 -21.91
C GLU A 64 -26.60 -7.02 -22.80
N GLU A 65 -26.81 -7.21 -24.10
CA GLU A 65 -26.76 -6.14 -25.10
C GLU A 65 -27.60 -4.92 -24.68
N GLY A 66 -26.98 -3.74 -24.74
CA GLY A 66 -27.61 -2.47 -24.39
C GLY A 66 -27.49 -2.05 -22.93
N ALA A 67 -26.97 -2.92 -22.05
CA ALA A 67 -26.72 -2.60 -20.64
C ALA A 67 -25.24 -2.36 -20.34
N THR A 68 -24.99 -1.60 -19.27
CA THR A 68 -23.65 -1.26 -18.77
C THR A 68 -23.50 -1.61 -17.30
N LEU A 69 -22.46 -2.36 -16.94
CA LEU A 69 -22.00 -2.52 -15.57
C LEU A 69 -20.98 -1.42 -15.24
N ASN A 70 -21.35 -0.46 -14.39
CA ASN A 70 -20.46 0.59 -13.90
C ASN A 70 -19.89 0.18 -12.54
N ILE A 71 -18.57 0.31 -12.37
CA ILE A 71 -17.86 -0.01 -11.13
C ILE A 71 -16.99 1.20 -10.78
N GLU A 72 -17.35 1.87 -9.69
CA GLU A 72 -16.67 3.08 -9.20
C GLU A 72 -15.33 2.73 -8.50
N PRO A 73 -14.41 3.71 -8.30
CA PRO A 73 -13.13 3.45 -7.65
C PRO A 73 -13.24 2.84 -6.25
N GLY A 74 -12.28 2.00 -5.88
CA GLY A 74 -12.18 1.38 -4.56
C GLY A 74 -13.22 0.30 -4.25
N VAL A 75 -14.06 -0.08 -5.21
CA VAL A 75 -14.99 -1.20 -5.05
C VAL A 75 -14.21 -2.51 -4.88
N LYS A 76 -14.64 -3.32 -3.90
CA LYS A 76 -14.20 -4.71 -3.76
C LYS A 76 -15.32 -5.66 -4.18
N ILE A 77 -15.02 -6.67 -5.00
CA ILE A 77 -15.92 -7.77 -5.34
C ILE A 77 -15.27 -9.07 -4.87
N VAL A 78 -16.01 -9.87 -4.10
CA VAL A 78 -15.52 -11.12 -3.51
C VAL A 78 -16.37 -12.29 -4.01
N ALA A 79 -15.79 -13.15 -4.84
CA ALA A 79 -16.36 -14.44 -5.21
C ALA A 79 -16.51 -15.31 -3.96
N VAL A 80 -17.72 -15.81 -3.71
CA VAL A 80 -18.02 -16.55 -2.48
C VAL A 80 -17.69 -18.02 -2.66
N TYR A 81 -17.28 -18.67 -1.59
CA TYR A 81 -17.05 -20.10 -1.65
C TYR A 81 -18.36 -20.88 -1.49
N ASP A 82 -19.05 -21.13 -2.62
CA ASP A 82 -20.26 -21.96 -2.67
C ASP A 82 -20.26 -22.94 -3.88
N ASP A 83 -21.41 -23.58 -4.13
CA ASP A 83 -21.57 -24.57 -5.21
C ASP A 83 -21.77 -23.94 -6.61
N ASN A 84 -21.86 -22.61 -6.71
CA ASN A 84 -21.99 -21.91 -7.97
C ASN A 84 -20.61 -21.57 -8.55
N VAL A 85 -20.57 -21.42 -9.87
CA VAL A 85 -19.35 -20.97 -10.55
C VAL A 85 -19.45 -19.47 -10.81
N ASP A 86 -18.51 -18.73 -10.22
CA ASP A 86 -18.52 -17.27 -10.16
C ASP A 86 -17.73 -16.67 -11.32
N TYR A 87 -18.36 -15.85 -12.15
CA TYR A 87 -17.69 -15.11 -13.22
C TYR A 87 -18.52 -13.90 -13.68
N ILE A 88 -17.84 -12.93 -14.30
CA ILE A 88 -18.50 -11.77 -14.93
C ILE A 88 -18.42 -11.92 -16.44
N LEU A 89 -19.56 -11.84 -17.13
CA LEU A 89 -19.64 -11.99 -18.59
C LEU A 89 -20.25 -10.73 -19.22
N ILE A 90 -19.51 -10.07 -20.11
CA ILE A 90 -19.96 -8.93 -20.90
C ILE A 90 -20.25 -9.41 -22.33
N LYS A 91 -21.52 -9.52 -22.72
CA LYS A 91 -21.91 -9.97 -24.06
C LYS A 91 -21.71 -8.89 -25.12
N GLN A 92 -21.74 -9.28 -26.39
CA GLN A 92 -21.68 -8.34 -27.51
C GLN A 92 -22.73 -7.21 -27.39
N GLY A 93 -22.26 -5.96 -27.51
CA GLY A 93 -23.10 -4.77 -27.38
C GLY A 93 -23.43 -4.36 -25.94
N ALA A 94 -23.00 -5.13 -24.94
CA ALA A 94 -22.97 -4.73 -23.54
C ALA A 94 -21.67 -3.98 -23.21
N LYS A 95 -21.61 -3.35 -22.04
CA LYS A 95 -20.41 -2.64 -21.58
C LYS A 95 -20.05 -2.89 -20.12
N ILE A 96 -18.76 -2.78 -19.82
CA ILE A 96 -18.23 -2.63 -18.47
C ILE A 96 -17.48 -1.31 -18.35
N ASN A 97 -17.74 -0.54 -17.30
CA ASN A 97 -17.02 0.68 -16.96
C ASN A 97 -16.44 0.53 -15.55
N ALA A 98 -15.32 -0.19 -15.42
CA ALA A 98 -14.56 -0.31 -14.19
C ALA A 98 -13.43 0.72 -14.18
N LYS A 99 -13.57 1.77 -13.35
CA LYS A 99 -12.67 2.93 -13.37
C LYS A 99 -12.09 3.19 -11.99
N GLY A 100 -11.16 2.34 -11.56
CA GLY A 100 -10.36 2.54 -10.36
C GLY A 100 -9.37 3.69 -10.49
N THR A 101 -8.59 3.92 -9.42
CA THR A 101 -7.42 4.80 -9.43
C THR A 101 -6.25 4.11 -8.74
N ALA A 102 -5.02 4.61 -8.91
CA ALA A 102 -3.86 4.06 -8.21
C ALA A 102 -4.03 4.03 -6.67
N SER A 103 -4.70 5.04 -6.10
CA SER A 103 -4.97 5.12 -4.65
C SER A 103 -6.23 4.37 -4.20
N ALA A 104 -7.07 3.95 -5.15
CA ALA A 104 -8.33 3.25 -4.90
C ALA A 104 -8.62 2.29 -6.06
N PRO A 105 -7.81 1.23 -6.24
CA PRO A 105 -8.01 0.25 -7.30
C PRO A 105 -9.32 -0.50 -7.06
N ILE A 106 -9.92 -1.00 -8.14
CA ILE A 106 -11.02 -1.97 -8.05
C ILE A 106 -10.40 -3.33 -7.83
N ILE A 107 -10.82 -4.03 -6.77
CA ILE A 107 -10.27 -5.34 -6.40
C ILE A 107 -11.35 -6.39 -6.59
N MET A 108 -11.09 -7.38 -7.43
CA MET A 108 -11.93 -8.56 -7.62
C MET A 108 -11.15 -9.78 -7.16
N THR A 109 -11.65 -10.47 -6.13
CA THR A 109 -10.93 -11.53 -5.43
C THR A 109 -11.90 -12.64 -5.00
N SER A 110 -11.44 -13.63 -4.23
CA SER A 110 -12.26 -14.74 -3.74
C SER A 110 -12.17 -14.90 -2.22
N GLU A 111 -13.17 -15.52 -1.59
CA GLU A 111 -13.12 -15.88 -0.17
C GLU A 111 -12.03 -16.94 0.13
N LYS A 112 -11.63 -17.73 -0.87
CA LYS A 112 -10.63 -18.80 -0.71
C LYS A 112 -9.20 -18.29 -0.83
N GLU A 113 -8.99 -17.27 -1.65
CA GLU A 113 -7.66 -16.77 -2.02
C GLU A 113 -6.74 -17.90 -2.54
N GLU A 114 -7.33 -18.82 -3.29
CA GLU A 114 -6.66 -19.97 -3.93
C GLU A 114 -6.74 -19.82 -5.45
N SER A 115 -5.63 -20.07 -6.16
CA SER A 115 -5.65 -20.11 -7.63
C SER A 115 -6.78 -20.99 -8.16
N GLY A 116 -7.56 -20.47 -9.09
CA GLY A 116 -8.74 -21.16 -9.64
C GLY A 116 -10.01 -21.01 -8.82
N ALA A 117 -10.06 -20.11 -7.84
CA ALA A 117 -11.23 -19.95 -6.98
C ALA A 117 -12.44 -19.35 -7.71
N TRP A 118 -12.25 -18.59 -8.79
CA TRP A 118 -13.33 -18.01 -9.59
C TRP A 118 -12.92 -17.79 -11.06
N GLY A 119 -13.89 -17.55 -11.93
CA GLY A 119 -13.73 -17.59 -13.37
C GLY A 119 -13.37 -16.26 -14.04
N GLY A 120 -13.00 -15.21 -13.30
CA GLY A 120 -12.52 -13.95 -13.89
C GLY A 120 -13.58 -13.15 -14.68
N ILE A 121 -13.10 -12.34 -15.64
CA ILE A 121 -13.92 -11.47 -16.50
C ILE A 121 -13.84 -11.91 -17.96
N HIS A 122 -14.99 -12.06 -18.60
CA HIS A 122 -15.13 -12.46 -20.00
C HIS A 122 -15.77 -11.33 -20.80
N ILE A 123 -15.10 -10.84 -21.85
CA ILE A 123 -15.60 -9.72 -22.67
C ILE A 123 -15.73 -10.15 -24.13
N CYS A 124 -16.96 -10.18 -24.64
CA CYS A 124 -17.28 -10.53 -26.02
C CYS A 124 -17.57 -9.28 -26.85
N GLY A 125 -16.68 -8.97 -27.80
CA GLY A 125 -16.80 -7.85 -28.73
C GLY A 125 -17.16 -8.26 -30.16
N ARG A 126 -17.28 -7.26 -31.04
CA ARG A 126 -17.67 -7.39 -32.46
C ARG A 126 -16.51 -7.22 -33.47
N ALA A 127 -15.27 -7.14 -32.99
CA ALA A 127 -14.09 -7.06 -33.85
C ALA A 127 -13.80 -8.40 -34.53
N HIS A 128 -12.89 -8.40 -35.50
CA HIS A 128 -12.56 -9.62 -36.24
C HIS A 128 -12.03 -10.75 -35.36
N THR A 129 -12.16 -11.98 -35.88
CA THR A 129 -11.45 -13.18 -35.43
C THR A 129 -11.20 -14.03 -36.67
N ASN A 130 -10.16 -14.85 -36.66
CA ASN A 130 -9.93 -15.86 -37.68
C ASN A 130 -10.54 -17.24 -37.36
N ALA A 131 -11.34 -17.33 -36.28
CA ALA A 131 -12.21 -18.45 -35.99
C ALA A 131 -13.11 -18.80 -37.19
N GLU A 132 -13.55 -20.06 -37.27
CA GLU A 132 -14.34 -20.55 -38.40
C GLU A 132 -15.59 -19.68 -38.64
N GLY A 133 -15.68 -19.06 -39.82
CA GLY A 133 -16.81 -18.20 -40.17
C GLY A 133 -16.71 -16.75 -39.65
N GLY A 134 -15.60 -16.36 -39.03
CA GLY A 134 -15.38 -15.01 -38.49
C GLY A 134 -16.16 -14.70 -37.22
N LYS A 135 -16.59 -15.75 -36.52
CA LYS A 135 -17.31 -15.71 -35.24
C LYS A 135 -16.92 -16.91 -34.40
N GLY A 136 -16.88 -16.72 -33.09
CA GLY A 136 -16.65 -17.80 -32.12
C GLY A 136 -17.71 -17.80 -31.02
N SER A 137 -17.56 -18.76 -30.11
CA SER A 137 -18.32 -18.84 -28.85
C SER A 137 -17.31 -18.78 -27.73
N SER A 138 -17.49 -17.88 -26.76
CA SER A 138 -16.64 -17.84 -25.58
C SER A 138 -16.71 -19.19 -24.87
N GLU A 139 -15.58 -19.64 -24.35
CA GLU A 139 -15.47 -20.93 -23.65
C GLU A 139 -16.35 -20.90 -22.40
N ILE A 140 -16.33 -19.76 -21.70
CA ILE A 140 -17.16 -19.52 -20.53
C ILE A 140 -18.46 -18.82 -20.93
N GLY A 141 -19.59 -19.43 -20.54
CA GLY A 141 -20.93 -18.89 -20.77
C GLY A 141 -21.46 -19.01 -22.21
N GLY A 142 -20.65 -19.42 -23.19
CA GLY A 142 -21.08 -19.71 -24.56
C GLY A 142 -21.62 -18.49 -25.31
N ALA A 143 -21.07 -17.31 -25.08
CA ALA A 143 -21.50 -16.08 -25.73
C ALA A 143 -20.85 -15.91 -27.12
N GLU A 144 -21.64 -15.47 -28.10
CA GLU A 144 -21.10 -15.16 -29.43
C GLU A 144 -20.11 -13.98 -29.35
N TYR A 145 -18.96 -14.11 -30.00
CA TYR A 145 -18.03 -13.01 -30.26
C TYR A 145 -17.59 -13.01 -31.73
N GLY A 146 -16.88 -11.96 -32.13
CA GLY A 146 -16.37 -11.83 -33.48
C GLY A 146 -17.31 -11.05 -34.41
N GLY A 147 -16.76 -10.57 -35.52
CA GLY A 147 -17.47 -9.74 -36.48
C GLY A 147 -16.52 -9.00 -37.42
N ASN A 148 -16.88 -7.78 -37.81
CA ASN A 148 -16.08 -6.94 -38.69
C ASN A 148 -15.99 -5.49 -38.18
N ASP A 149 -16.28 -5.26 -36.89
CA ASP A 149 -16.21 -3.94 -36.27
C ASP A 149 -15.00 -3.82 -35.34
N ASP A 150 -13.84 -3.57 -35.94
CA ASP A 150 -12.58 -3.40 -35.20
C ASP A 150 -12.56 -2.15 -34.30
N LYS A 151 -13.60 -1.31 -34.37
CA LYS A 151 -13.76 -0.13 -33.52
C LYS A 151 -14.83 -0.32 -32.46
N ASP A 152 -15.34 -1.55 -32.30
CA ASP A 152 -16.26 -1.91 -31.24
C ASP A 152 -15.72 -1.46 -29.86
N ASN A 153 -16.63 -1.10 -28.98
CA ASN A 153 -16.32 -0.54 -27.67
C ASN A 153 -17.14 -1.24 -26.59
N SER A 154 -16.48 -2.15 -25.88
CA SER A 154 -17.00 -2.91 -24.74
C SER A 154 -16.84 -2.17 -23.41
N GLY A 155 -16.31 -0.95 -23.42
CA GLY A 155 -16.22 -0.05 -22.26
C GLY A 155 -14.79 0.28 -21.82
N VAL A 156 -14.57 0.32 -20.49
CA VAL A 156 -13.34 0.76 -19.84
C VAL A 156 -12.99 -0.17 -18.68
N LEU A 157 -11.73 -0.62 -18.64
CA LEU A 157 -11.07 -1.22 -17.48
C LEU A 157 -9.86 -0.34 -17.12
N GLN A 158 -9.88 0.24 -15.92
CA GLN A 158 -8.77 1.05 -15.41
C GLN A 158 -8.50 0.82 -13.93
N TYR A 159 -7.23 0.57 -13.55
CA TYR A 159 -6.82 0.21 -12.17
C TYR A 159 -7.68 -0.91 -11.58
N VAL A 160 -7.72 -2.04 -12.31
CA VAL A 160 -8.47 -3.23 -11.91
C VAL A 160 -7.49 -4.34 -11.54
N ARG A 161 -7.67 -4.93 -10.36
CA ARG A 161 -6.88 -6.06 -9.89
C ARG A 161 -7.78 -7.30 -9.74
N LEU A 162 -7.44 -8.35 -10.47
CA LEU A 162 -8.07 -9.65 -10.39
C LEU A 162 -7.12 -10.60 -9.67
N GLU A 163 -7.60 -11.21 -8.61
CA GLU A 163 -6.81 -12.10 -7.76
C GLU A 163 -7.45 -13.49 -7.78
N TYR A 164 -6.64 -14.53 -7.95
CA TYR A 164 -7.05 -15.93 -7.78
C TYR A 164 -8.11 -16.43 -8.78
N THR A 165 -8.06 -15.93 -10.02
CA THR A 165 -8.87 -16.41 -11.16
C THR A 165 -8.41 -17.80 -11.62
N GLY A 166 -8.96 -18.37 -12.70
CA GLY A 166 -8.51 -19.68 -13.20
C GLY A 166 -9.53 -20.81 -13.14
N TYR A 167 -10.78 -20.58 -12.73
CA TYR A 167 -11.68 -21.69 -12.39
C TYR A 167 -11.85 -22.69 -13.54
N ALA A 168 -11.55 -23.97 -13.27
CA ALA A 168 -11.69 -25.06 -14.22
C ALA A 168 -13.15 -25.52 -14.33
N PHE A 169 -13.76 -25.33 -15.50
CA PHE A 169 -15.16 -25.71 -15.75
C PHE A 169 -15.29 -27.19 -16.15
N ASP A 170 -14.33 -27.70 -16.92
CA ASP A 170 -14.18 -29.10 -17.24
C ASP A 170 -12.71 -29.45 -17.58
N GLU A 171 -12.45 -30.66 -18.11
CA GLU A 171 -11.08 -31.12 -18.42
C GLU A 171 -10.43 -30.37 -19.60
N GLU A 172 -11.21 -29.63 -20.40
CA GLU A 172 -10.76 -28.93 -21.61
C GLU A 172 -10.91 -27.41 -21.51
N HIS A 173 -11.74 -26.89 -20.60
CA HIS A 173 -12.01 -25.45 -20.47
C HIS A 173 -11.75 -24.95 -19.05
N GLU A 174 -10.75 -24.08 -18.94
CA GLU A 174 -10.40 -23.30 -17.75
C GLU A 174 -10.61 -21.80 -18.05
N ALA A 175 -10.60 -20.94 -17.04
CA ALA A 175 -10.99 -19.53 -17.20
C ALA A 175 -9.89 -18.58 -16.79
N ASN A 176 -9.60 -17.59 -17.63
CA ASN A 176 -8.46 -16.70 -17.43
C ASN A 176 -8.73 -15.59 -16.39
N GLY A 177 -7.74 -14.73 -16.17
CA GLY A 177 -7.95 -13.46 -15.47
C GLY A 177 -8.95 -12.59 -16.23
N ILE A 178 -8.55 -12.07 -17.39
CA ILE A 178 -9.47 -11.43 -18.32
C ILE A 178 -9.32 -12.04 -19.71
N SER A 179 -10.43 -12.55 -20.24
CA SER A 179 -10.52 -13.09 -21.61
C SER A 179 -11.14 -12.05 -22.54
N PHE A 180 -10.39 -11.67 -23.57
CA PHE A 180 -10.79 -10.70 -24.59
C PHE A 180 -11.21 -11.42 -25.87
N TYR A 181 -12.50 -11.70 -25.99
CA TYR A 181 -13.08 -12.37 -27.15
C TYR A 181 -13.50 -11.37 -28.22
N GLY A 182 -12.72 -11.21 -29.29
CA GLY A 182 -13.05 -10.33 -30.43
C GLY A 182 -13.27 -8.86 -30.02
N VAL A 183 -12.52 -8.37 -29.03
CA VAL A 183 -12.70 -7.01 -28.48
C VAL A 183 -12.10 -5.95 -29.40
N GLY A 184 -12.85 -4.88 -29.64
CA GLY A 184 -12.45 -3.80 -30.55
C GLY A 184 -11.55 -2.74 -29.93
N SER A 185 -10.83 -2.01 -30.79
CA SER A 185 -9.93 -0.91 -30.44
C SER A 185 -10.62 0.32 -29.82
N GLY A 186 -11.96 0.35 -29.79
CA GLY A 186 -12.73 1.38 -29.10
C GLY A 186 -12.82 1.18 -27.58
N THR A 187 -12.44 -0.01 -27.09
CA THR A 187 -12.38 -0.36 -25.66
C THR A 187 -11.10 0.16 -25.04
N THR A 188 -11.17 0.70 -23.82
CA THR A 188 -9.99 1.14 -23.05
C THR A 188 -9.63 0.10 -22.01
N VAL A 189 -8.39 -0.41 -22.06
CA VAL A 189 -7.85 -1.34 -21.07
C VAL A 189 -6.49 -0.81 -20.65
N ASP A 190 -6.38 -0.35 -19.41
CA ASP A 190 -5.21 0.35 -18.91
C ASP A 190 -5.01 0.07 -17.41
N HIS A 191 -3.80 -0.21 -16.92
CA HIS A 191 -3.57 -0.51 -15.49
C HIS A 191 -4.45 -1.67 -14.99
N CYS A 192 -4.23 -2.88 -15.51
CA CYS A 192 -4.89 -4.08 -15.00
C CYS A 192 -3.86 -5.08 -14.48
N GLN A 193 -4.20 -5.78 -13.40
CA GLN A 193 -3.37 -6.86 -12.86
C GLN A 193 -4.15 -8.17 -12.76
N ALA A 194 -3.52 -9.27 -13.18
CA ALA A 194 -3.91 -10.63 -12.83
C ALA A 194 -2.89 -11.21 -11.83
N TYR A 195 -3.36 -11.69 -10.69
CA TYR A 195 -2.53 -12.17 -9.58
C TYR A 195 -2.91 -13.60 -9.18
N GLN A 196 -1.93 -14.51 -9.27
CA GLN A 196 -2.02 -15.91 -8.84
C GLN A 196 -3.26 -16.66 -9.35
N GLY A 197 -3.59 -16.51 -10.63
CA GLY A 197 -4.60 -17.32 -11.29
C GLY A 197 -4.12 -18.75 -11.57
N SER A 198 -5.04 -19.71 -11.73
CA SER A 198 -4.67 -21.09 -12.12
C SER A 198 -4.64 -21.34 -13.63
N ASP A 199 -4.83 -20.29 -14.42
CA ASP A 199 -4.82 -20.29 -15.88
C ASP A 199 -4.24 -18.94 -16.35
N ASP A 200 -4.43 -18.55 -17.60
CA ASP A 200 -3.79 -17.38 -18.16
C ASP A 200 -4.13 -16.07 -17.43
N GLY A 201 -3.15 -15.18 -17.31
CA GLY A 201 -3.37 -13.87 -16.72
C GLY A 201 -4.31 -13.02 -17.58
N PHE A 202 -3.98 -12.88 -18.86
CA PHE A 202 -4.79 -12.20 -19.87
C PHE A 202 -4.70 -12.95 -21.19
N GLU A 203 -5.86 -13.26 -21.79
CA GLU A 203 -5.91 -13.99 -23.06
C GLU A 203 -6.71 -13.23 -24.12
N PHE A 204 -6.21 -13.21 -25.36
CA PHE A 204 -6.85 -12.54 -26.50
C PHE A 204 -7.28 -13.55 -27.56
N PHE A 205 -8.59 -13.68 -27.76
CA PHE A 205 -9.18 -14.48 -28.85
C PHE A 205 -9.61 -13.54 -29.99
N GLY A 206 -8.67 -13.26 -30.89
CA GLY A 206 -8.88 -12.30 -31.98
C GLY A 206 -9.05 -10.85 -31.49
N GLY A 207 -9.57 -10.00 -32.37
CA GLY A 207 -9.87 -8.61 -32.09
C GLY A 207 -8.70 -7.64 -32.29
N SER A 208 -8.94 -6.39 -31.91
CA SER A 208 -8.04 -5.24 -32.15
C SER A 208 -7.87 -4.34 -30.94
N VAL A 209 -8.28 -4.82 -29.74
CA VAL A 209 -8.15 -4.06 -28.50
C VAL A 209 -6.69 -3.69 -28.24
N ASN A 210 -6.47 -2.46 -27.81
CA ASN A 210 -5.17 -2.00 -27.34
C ASN A 210 -5.16 -2.04 -25.81
N VAL A 211 -4.04 -2.47 -25.22
CA VAL A 211 -3.87 -2.53 -23.77
C VAL A 211 -2.62 -1.77 -23.34
N SER A 212 -2.64 -1.17 -22.15
CA SER A 212 -1.46 -0.55 -21.56
C SER A 212 -1.31 -0.80 -20.06
N ASN A 213 -0.08 -0.78 -19.55
CA ASN A 213 0.22 -0.89 -18.12
C ASN A 213 -0.36 -2.19 -17.50
N MET A 214 -0.08 -3.33 -18.12
CA MET A 214 -0.62 -4.62 -17.68
C MET A 214 0.39 -5.37 -16.83
N VAL A 215 -0.07 -5.98 -15.73
CA VAL A 215 0.79 -6.70 -14.79
C VAL A 215 0.25 -8.10 -14.57
N VAL A 216 1.11 -9.11 -14.69
CA VAL A 216 0.76 -10.49 -14.35
C VAL A 216 1.74 -11.01 -13.34
N THR A 217 1.23 -11.60 -12.27
CA THR A 217 2.04 -12.10 -11.16
C THR A 217 1.64 -13.53 -10.85
N SER A 218 2.54 -14.46 -11.15
CA SER A 218 2.49 -15.87 -10.72
C SER A 218 1.20 -16.62 -11.07
N CYS A 219 0.61 -16.36 -12.24
CA CYS A 219 -0.43 -17.24 -12.79
C CYS A 219 0.21 -18.57 -13.23
N SER A 220 -0.47 -19.70 -13.05
CA SER A 220 0.13 -21.02 -13.23
C SER A 220 0.29 -21.45 -14.68
N ASP A 221 -0.52 -20.93 -15.60
CA ASP A 221 -0.30 -21.15 -17.04
C ASP A 221 0.49 -19.98 -17.65
N ASP A 222 0.01 -19.38 -18.75
CA ASP A 222 0.72 -18.32 -19.43
C ASP A 222 0.39 -16.94 -18.84
N SER A 223 1.39 -16.04 -18.78
CA SER A 223 1.08 -14.71 -18.24
C SER A 223 0.22 -13.91 -19.21
N PHE A 224 0.57 -13.94 -20.49
CA PHE A 224 -0.23 -13.39 -21.57
C PHE A 224 -0.33 -14.44 -22.68
N ASP A 225 -1.54 -14.70 -23.15
CA ASP A 225 -1.79 -15.56 -24.32
C ASP A 225 -2.53 -14.78 -25.42
N TRP A 226 -2.26 -15.10 -26.68
CA TRP A 226 -3.21 -14.79 -27.73
C TRP A 226 -3.33 -15.88 -28.78
N THR A 227 -4.51 -15.88 -29.38
CA THR A 227 -4.86 -16.69 -30.54
C THR A 227 -5.82 -15.95 -31.47
N GLU A 228 -6.31 -16.65 -32.47
CA GLU A 228 -7.42 -16.27 -33.33
C GLU A 228 -7.31 -14.92 -34.06
N GLY A 229 -6.08 -14.47 -34.31
CA GLY A 229 -5.84 -13.33 -35.18
C GLY A 229 -5.78 -11.97 -34.50
N TRP A 230 -5.55 -11.90 -33.19
CA TRP A 230 -5.44 -10.60 -32.48
C TRP A 230 -4.34 -9.72 -33.08
N ASN A 231 -4.66 -8.45 -33.35
CA ASN A 231 -3.74 -7.49 -33.99
C ASN A 231 -3.67 -6.12 -33.30
N GLY A 232 -3.96 -6.10 -32.00
CA GLY A 232 -3.87 -4.91 -31.17
C GLY A 232 -2.45 -4.44 -30.86
N THR A 233 -2.36 -3.37 -30.08
CA THR A 233 -1.10 -2.88 -29.49
C THR A 233 -1.12 -3.09 -27.98
N ALA A 234 -0.04 -3.63 -27.42
CA ALA A 234 0.19 -3.72 -25.99
C ALA A 234 1.43 -2.91 -25.59
N THR A 235 1.30 -1.98 -24.64
CA THR A 235 2.40 -1.13 -24.18
C THR A 235 2.58 -1.21 -22.68
N ASP A 236 3.83 -1.28 -22.19
CA ASP A 236 4.15 -1.37 -20.76
C ASP A 236 3.56 -2.65 -20.12
N LEU A 237 4.14 -3.79 -20.48
CA LEU A 237 3.76 -5.10 -19.94
C LEU A 237 4.78 -5.61 -18.92
N ILE A 238 4.29 -6.10 -17.79
CA ILE A 238 5.06 -6.76 -16.76
C ILE A 238 4.51 -8.18 -16.57
N ALA A 239 5.36 -9.20 -16.66
CA ALA A 239 5.05 -10.56 -16.23
C ALA A 239 6.12 -11.05 -15.29
N ILE A 240 5.71 -11.64 -14.18
CA ILE A 240 6.59 -12.09 -13.11
C ILE A 240 6.12 -13.44 -12.61
N GLN A 241 7.02 -14.41 -12.47
CA GLN A 241 6.71 -15.73 -11.95
C GLN A 241 7.58 -16.07 -10.74
N GLU A 242 6.94 -16.51 -9.65
CA GLU A 242 7.63 -17.10 -8.50
C GLU A 242 8.11 -18.52 -8.75
N ALA A 243 9.09 -18.93 -7.96
CA ALA A 243 9.55 -20.29 -7.94
C ALA A 243 8.40 -21.24 -7.55
N GLU A 244 8.33 -22.39 -8.22
CA GLU A 244 7.31 -23.43 -7.97
C GLU A 244 7.27 -23.86 -6.50
N GLU A 245 8.43 -23.89 -5.83
CA GLU A 245 8.54 -24.18 -4.41
C GLU A 245 7.84 -23.17 -3.49
N THR A 246 7.69 -21.92 -3.93
CA THR A 246 6.96 -20.87 -3.21
C THR A 246 5.46 -20.94 -3.50
N LEU A 247 5.09 -21.15 -4.76
CA LEU A 247 3.69 -21.15 -5.21
C LEU A 247 2.94 -22.46 -4.91
N GLY A 248 3.67 -23.59 -4.88
CA GLY A 248 3.07 -24.93 -4.85
C GLY A 248 2.59 -25.41 -6.22
N TYR A 249 2.77 -24.62 -7.28
CA TYR A 249 2.47 -24.96 -8.66
C TYR A 249 3.50 -24.34 -9.61
N ALA A 250 3.64 -24.92 -10.80
CA ALA A 250 4.51 -24.37 -11.84
C ALA A 250 3.79 -23.25 -12.59
N CYS A 251 4.58 -22.31 -13.14
CA CYS A 251 4.12 -21.36 -14.14
C CYS A 251 4.65 -21.78 -15.52
N ASP A 252 3.83 -21.74 -16.57
CA ASP A 252 4.30 -22.00 -17.94
C ASP A 252 4.98 -20.76 -18.55
N CYS A 253 4.53 -20.22 -19.68
CA CYS A 253 5.21 -19.15 -20.38
C CYS A 253 4.91 -17.76 -19.78
N LEU A 254 5.79 -16.80 -20.08
CA LEU A 254 5.47 -15.39 -19.84
C LEU A 254 4.59 -14.87 -20.98
N ILE A 255 4.79 -15.39 -22.19
CA ILE A 255 3.94 -15.16 -23.34
C ILE A 255 3.80 -16.47 -24.12
N GLU A 256 2.57 -16.89 -24.40
CA GLU A 256 2.22 -17.85 -25.44
C GLU A 256 1.45 -17.16 -26.57
N ALA A 257 1.67 -17.61 -27.81
CA ALA A 257 1.32 -16.80 -28.97
C ALA A 257 1.04 -17.63 -30.22
N ASP A 258 -0.22 -17.68 -30.60
CA ASP A 258 -0.72 -18.40 -31.76
C ASP A 258 -1.38 -17.46 -32.79
N ASN A 259 -1.39 -17.88 -34.06
CA ASN A 259 -2.34 -17.32 -35.01
C ASN A 259 -3.66 -18.09 -35.01
N ASN A 260 -3.59 -19.39 -35.22
CA ASN A 260 -4.73 -20.30 -35.22
C ASN A 260 -4.21 -21.74 -35.15
N GLU A 261 -4.76 -22.56 -34.27
CA GLU A 261 -4.30 -23.93 -34.04
C GLU A 261 -4.43 -24.85 -35.27
N ASN A 262 -5.48 -24.69 -36.07
CA ASN A 262 -5.80 -25.59 -37.17
C ASN A 262 -5.31 -25.09 -38.54
N ASN A 263 -5.07 -23.78 -38.67
CA ASN A 263 -4.61 -23.16 -39.90
C ASN A 263 -3.66 -21.99 -39.60
N TYR A 264 -2.36 -22.25 -39.59
CA TYR A 264 -1.33 -21.26 -39.23
C TYR A 264 -1.34 -20.02 -40.14
N SER A 265 -1.95 -20.10 -41.32
CA SER A 265 -2.09 -19.00 -42.27
C SER A 265 -3.48 -18.35 -42.27
N ALA A 266 -4.33 -18.64 -41.28
CA ALA A 266 -5.67 -18.08 -41.17
C ALA A 266 -5.61 -16.55 -41.14
N THR A 267 -6.57 -15.92 -41.83
CA THR A 267 -6.67 -14.46 -41.93
C THR A 267 -7.92 -13.96 -41.20
N PRO A 268 -7.84 -12.82 -40.49
CA PRO A 268 -6.64 -12.02 -40.26
C PRO A 268 -5.60 -12.76 -39.43
N VAL A 269 -4.32 -12.51 -39.72
CA VAL A 269 -3.20 -13.14 -39.02
C VAL A 269 -2.96 -12.38 -37.72
N ALA A 270 -2.73 -13.10 -36.62
CA ALA A 270 -2.35 -12.51 -35.35
C ALA A 270 -1.03 -11.77 -35.55
N HIS A 271 -1.05 -10.46 -35.35
CA HIS A 271 0.10 -9.59 -35.56
C HIS A 271 0.09 -8.42 -34.58
N PRO A 272 0.18 -8.68 -33.26
CA PRO A 272 0.20 -7.60 -32.30
C PRO A 272 1.51 -6.82 -32.35
N THR A 273 1.43 -5.56 -31.90
CA THR A 273 2.59 -4.71 -31.61
C THR A 273 2.79 -4.61 -30.11
N LEU A 274 3.90 -5.12 -29.59
CA LEU A 274 4.26 -5.14 -28.18
C LEU A 274 5.40 -4.14 -27.91
N LYS A 275 5.21 -3.24 -26.94
CA LYS A 275 6.17 -2.17 -26.61
C LYS A 275 6.46 -2.12 -25.10
N ASN A 276 7.73 -1.96 -24.72
CA ASN A 276 8.16 -1.80 -23.31
C ASN A 276 7.75 -3.01 -22.44
N LEU A 277 8.47 -4.12 -22.58
CA LEU A 277 8.18 -5.36 -21.86
C LEU A 277 9.24 -5.62 -20.80
N ILE A 278 8.82 -6.01 -19.59
CA ILE A 278 9.68 -6.62 -18.57
C ILE A 278 9.05 -7.96 -18.19
N LEU A 279 9.64 -9.05 -18.67
CA LEU A 279 9.17 -10.41 -18.42
C LEU A 279 10.23 -11.17 -17.63
N VAL A 280 9.89 -11.63 -16.44
CA VAL A 280 10.83 -12.27 -15.50
C VAL A 280 10.24 -13.60 -15.02
N GLY A 281 10.76 -14.69 -15.57
CA GLY A 281 10.37 -16.04 -15.18
C GLY A 281 11.05 -16.56 -13.92
N ASN A 282 10.63 -17.75 -13.50
CA ASN A 282 11.00 -18.41 -12.25
C ASN A 282 12.29 -19.28 -12.29
N GLY A 283 13.07 -19.18 -13.36
CA GLY A 283 14.30 -19.96 -13.59
C GLY A 283 14.07 -21.39 -14.11
N ALA A 284 12.82 -21.82 -14.28
CA ALA A 284 12.48 -23.18 -14.68
C ALA A 284 12.89 -23.51 -16.13
N ALA A 285 12.97 -24.81 -16.41
CA ALA A 285 13.13 -25.36 -17.76
C ALA A 285 11.83 -25.16 -18.55
N GLY A 286 11.69 -24.02 -19.21
CA GLY A 286 10.49 -23.64 -19.96
C GLY A 286 10.80 -22.55 -20.98
N LYS A 287 9.75 -21.90 -21.48
CA LYS A 287 9.84 -20.85 -22.48
C LYS A 287 9.43 -19.52 -21.86
N GLY A 288 10.15 -18.44 -22.17
CA GLY A 288 9.77 -17.09 -21.78
C GLY A 288 8.67 -16.61 -22.71
N VAL A 289 9.05 -16.34 -23.96
CA VAL A 289 8.12 -16.02 -25.05
C VAL A 289 8.07 -17.18 -26.03
N HIS A 290 6.88 -17.71 -26.28
CA HIS A 290 6.63 -18.88 -27.11
C HIS A 290 5.81 -18.50 -28.36
N LEU A 291 6.47 -18.28 -29.49
CA LEU A 291 5.83 -17.87 -30.74
C LEU A 291 5.55 -19.07 -31.64
N ARG A 292 4.28 -19.37 -31.93
CA ARG A 292 3.87 -20.62 -32.58
C ARG A 292 2.80 -20.41 -33.64
N ARG A 293 2.50 -21.52 -34.33
CA ARG A 293 1.29 -21.74 -35.14
C ARG A 293 0.98 -20.55 -36.08
N GLY A 294 2.01 -19.99 -36.72
CA GLY A 294 1.92 -18.91 -37.70
C GLY A 294 1.69 -17.50 -37.16
N THR A 295 1.75 -17.27 -35.84
CA THR A 295 1.69 -15.91 -35.28
C THR A 295 2.76 -15.02 -35.91
N GLN A 296 2.41 -13.75 -36.12
CA GLN A 296 3.34 -12.68 -36.46
C GLN A 296 3.43 -11.73 -35.26
N VAL A 297 4.53 -10.98 -35.13
CA VAL A 297 4.72 -10.05 -34.01
C VAL A 297 5.60 -8.87 -34.39
N THR A 298 5.33 -7.72 -33.78
CA THR A 298 6.29 -6.62 -33.69
C THR A 298 6.61 -6.38 -32.22
N ILE A 299 7.86 -6.64 -31.79
CA ILE A 299 8.32 -6.44 -30.41
C ILE A 299 9.35 -5.31 -30.38
N GLU A 300 9.09 -4.29 -29.58
CA GLU A 300 9.95 -3.12 -29.40
C GLU A 300 10.28 -2.92 -27.91
N ASN A 301 11.57 -2.80 -27.57
CA ASN A 301 12.03 -2.54 -26.20
C ASN A 301 11.54 -3.58 -25.19
N ALA A 302 12.13 -4.77 -25.22
CA ALA A 302 11.75 -5.86 -24.32
C ALA A 302 12.95 -6.39 -23.52
N GLU A 303 12.73 -6.67 -22.26
CA GLU A 303 13.67 -7.30 -21.33
C GLU A 303 13.05 -8.63 -20.87
N ILE A 304 13.62 -9.76 -21.30
CA ILE A 304 13.04 -11.10 -21.12
C ILE A 304 14.04 -12.02 -20.43
N TYR A 305 13.77 -12.35 -19.17
CA TYR A 305 14.68 -13.10 -18.32
C TYR A 305 13.97 -14.23 -17.59
N GLY A 306 14.74 -15.11 -16.95
CA GLY A 306 14.19 -16.05 -15.96
C GLY A 306 13.50 -17.29 -16.54
N LYS A 307 13.65 -17.60 -17.83
CA LYS A 307 13.34 -18.92 -18.39
C LYS A 307 14.53 -19.46 -19.18
N GLN A 308 14.72 -20.78 -19.20
CA GLN A 308 15.84 -21.39 -19.93
C GLN A 308 15.81 -21.09 -21.44
N ASN A 309 14.62 -21.08 -22.05
CA ASN A 309 14.44 -20.61 -23.42
C ASN A 309 13.74 -19.24 -23.39
N ALA A 310 14.50 -18.15 -23.30
CA ALA A 310 13.88 -16.82 -23.18
C ALA A 310 12.94 -16.48 -24.36
N ILE A 311 13.32 -16.87 -25.58
CA ILE A 311 12.43 -16.83 -26.76
C ILE A 311 12.52 -18.17 -27.48
N TYR A 312 11.37 -18.79 -27.73
CA TYR A 312 11.24 -20.02 -28.51
C TYR A 312 10.27 -19.79 -29.68
N VAL A 313 10.75 -20.00 -30.91
CA VAL A 313 9.96 -19.88 -32.12
C VAL A 313 9.70 -21.27 -32.69
N GLU A 314 8.43 -21.65 -32.81
CA GLU A 314 8.07 -23.06 -33.06
C GLU A 314 7.75 -23.38 -34.53
N SER A 315 7.08 -22.49 -35.27
CA SER A 315 6.56 -22.83 -36.60
C SER A 315 7.35 -22.21 -37.75
N ALA A 316 7.44 -22.92 -38.89
CA ALA A 316 8.11 -22.43 -40.08
C ALA A 316 7.51 -21.10 -40.57
N GLU A 317 6.20 -20.94 -40.49
CA GLU A 317 5.48 -19.71 -40.85
C GLU A 317 5.92 -18.52 -39.99
N THR A 318 5.98 -18.70 -38.67
CA THR A 318 6.44 -17.67 -37.71
C THR A 318 7.92 -17.32 -37.94
N GLU A 319 8.79 -18.32 -38.13
CA GLU A 319 10.21 -18.05 -38.39
C GLU A 319 10.43 -17.35 -39.74
N ASN A 320 9.70 -17.75 -40.79
CA ASN A 320 9.76 -17.07 -42.08
C ASN A 320 9.28 -15.61 -42.00
N ALA A 321 8.29 -15.32 -41.16
CA ALA A 321 7.82 -13.95 -40.93
C ALA A 321 8.92 -13.06 -40.32
N LEU A 322 9.76 -13.61 -39.43
CA LEU A 322 10.92 -12.88 -38.89
C LEU A 322 12.00 -12.66 -39.97
N VAL A 323 12.37 -13.71 -40.71
CA VAL A 323 13.40 -13.62 -41.77
C VAL A 323 13.01 -12.65 -42.88
N ASN A 324 11.74 -12.62 -43.28
CA ASN A 324 11.27 -11.75 -44.36
C ASN A 324 10.90 -10.31 -43.90
N GLY A 325 10.97 -10.04 -42.58
CA GLY A 325 10.68 -8.74 -41.98
C GLY A 325 9.19 -8.41 -41.83
N THR A 326 8.29 -9.38 -41.97
CA THR A 326 6.88 -9.22 -41.62
C THR A 326 6.71 -9.13 -40.10
N SER A 327 7.40 -10.00 -39.37
CA SER A 327 7.62 -9.89 -37.93
C SER A 327 8.94 -9.20 -37.67
N SER A 328 9.06 -8.51 -36.53
CA SER A 328 10.27 -7.78 -36.17
C SER A 328 10.50 -7.74 -34.65
N MET A 329 11.76 -7.83 -34.23
CA MET A 329 12.18 -7.62 -32.85
C MET A 329 13.27 -6.54 -32.81
N SER A 330 13.07 -5.50 -32.00
CA SER A 330 14.04 -4.39 -31.89
C SER A 330 14.25 -3.97 -30.44
N ASN A 331 15.52 -3.73 -30.09
CA ASN A 331 15.93 -3.42 -28.72
C ASN A 331 15.46 -4.47 -27.69
N VAL A 332 15.57 -5.75 -28.05
CA VAL A 332 15.24 -6.87 -27.16
C VAL A 332 16.49 -7.38 -26.45
N SER A 333 16.42 -7.57 -25.15
CA SER A 333 17.48 -8.15 -24.31
C SER A 333 16.96 -9.42 -23.65
N ILE A 334 17.69 -10.53 -23.80
CA ILE A 334 17.26 -11.84 -23.29
C ILE A 334 18.32 -12.54 -22.45
N SER A 335 17.89 -13.34 -21.47
CA SER A 335 18.75 -14.37 -20.87
C SER A 335 18.95 -15.53 -21.84
N GLY A 336 20.17 -16.04 -21.97
CA GLY A 336 20.46 -17.15 -22.90
C GLY A 336 20.33 -16.76 -24.37
N ILE A 337 19.85 -17.65 -25.22
CA ILE A 337 19.76 -17.45 -26.67
C ILE A 337 18.33 -17.64 -27.18
N LEU A 338 18.00 -16.99 -28.29
CA LEU A 338 16.78 -17.29 -29.05
C LEU A 338 16.91 -18.69 -29.65
N THR A 339 15.87 -19.50 -29.48
CA THR A 339 15.80 -20.86 -30.02
C THR A 339 14.68 -20.97 -31.03
N SER A 340 14.96 -21.68 -32.12
CA SER A 340 14.02 -21.90 -33.22
C SER A 340 13.95 -23.38 -33.53
N LYS A 341 12.74 -23.91 -33.69
CA LYS A 341 12.50 -25.34 -33.91
C LYS A 341 12.91 -25.79 -35.30
N GLU A 342 12.61 -24.99 -36.33
CA GLU A 342 12.92 -25.30 -37.73
C GLU A 342 14.30 -24.76 -38.14
N GLY A 343 14.84 -23.81 -37.38
CA GLY A 343 16.18 -23.26 -37.58
C GLY A 343 16.30 -22.32 -38.79
N ILE A 344 15.20 -21.71 -39.19
CA ILE A 344 15.06 -20.73 -40.27
C ILE A 344 15.46 -19.33 -39.78
N TYR A 345 14.98 -18.91 -38.60
CA TYR A 345 15.44 -17.67 -37.94
C TYR A 345 16.35 -18.03 -36.76
N THR A 346 17.60 -17.57 -36.77
CA THR A 346 18.63 -18.00 -35.82
C THR A 346 18.95 -16.92 -34.79
N ASN A 347 19.55 -17.29 -33.65
CA ASN A 347 20.08 -16.32 -32.69
C ASN A 347 21.08 -15.35 -33.33
N THR A 348 21.83 -15.79 -34.35
CA THR A 348 22.74 -14.92 -35.09
C THR A 348 22.02 -13.83 -35.87
N GLU A 349 20.86 -14.12 -36.46
CA GLU A 349 20.02 -13.10 -37.12
C GLU A 349 19.38 -12.17 -36.10
N PHE A 350 18.89 -12.71 -34.99
CA PHE A 350 18.39 -11.93 -33.85
C PHE A 350 19.41 -10.90 -33.34
N GLU A 351 20.67 -11.31 -33.15
CA GLU A 351 21.75 -10.41 -32.75
C GLU A 351 22.17 -9.45 -33.88
N ALA A 352 22.09 -9.86 -35.14
CA ALA A 352 22.39 -9.01 -36.29
C ALA A 352 21.40 -7.84 -36.43
N ASP A 353 20.17 -8.00 -35.96
CA ASP A 353 19.14 -6.95 -35.87
C ASP A 353 19.40 -5.97 -34.70
N GLY A 354 20.48 -6.15 -33.93
CA GLY A 354 20.90 -5.28 -32.83
C GLY A 354 20.33 -5.66 -31.46
N ASN A 355 19.65 -6.81 -31.36
CA ASN A 355 19.17 -7.36 -30.10
C ASN A 355 20.32 -8.03 -29.32
N LYS A 356 20.10 -8.27 -28.02
CA LYS A 356 21.14 -8.75 -27.09
C LYS A 356 20.78 -10.09 -26.47
N ALA A 357 21.57 -11.11 -26.78
CA ALA A 357 21.50 -12.42 -26.13
C ALA A 357 22.48 -12.52 -24.94
N ASN A 358 22.30 -13.55 -24.11
CA ASN A 358 23.15 -13.91 -22.97
C ASN A 358 23.33 -12.78 -21.94
N GLN A 359 22.30 -11.97 -21.75
CA GLN A 359 22.30 -10.92 -20.74
C GLN A 359 22.02 -11.51 -19.35
N ALA A 360 22.61 -10.91 -18.31
CA ALA A 360 22.29 -11.26 -16.93
C ALA A 360 20.94 -10.67 -16.55
N ASN A 361 20.14 -11.40 -15.77
CA ASN A 361 18.89 -10.89 -15.23
C ASN A 361 19.18 -9.79 -14.19
N PRO A 362 18.75 -8.53 -14.41
CA PRO A 362 18.94 -7.46 -13.44
C PRO A 362 17.82 -7.39 -12.38
N TYR A 363 16.75 -8.17 -12.54
CA TYR A 363 15.57 -8.17 -11.66
C TYR A 363 15.62 -9.37 -10.73
N THR A 364 15.87 -9.10 -9.46
CA THR A 364 15.96 -10.10 -8.38
C THR A 364 14.83 -10.01 -7.37
N SER A 365 14.06 -8.91 -7.38
CA SER A 365 12.86 -8.72 -6.56
C SER A 365 11.78 -7.92 -7.28
N TYR A 366 10.60 -7.81 -6.66
CA TYR A 366 9.51 -6.96 -7.16
C TYR A 366 9.93 -5.50 -7.24
N GLU A 367 10.67 -5.03 -6.23
CA GLU A 367 11.12 -3.65 -6.09
C GLU A 367 12.06 -3.24 -7.23
N ASP A 368 12.88 -4.16 -7.75
CA ASP A 368 13.72 -3.89 -8.92
C ASP A 368 12.86 -3.53 -10.15
N ILE A 369 11.74 -4.23 -10.31
CA ILE A 369 10.79 -4.03 -11.41
C ILE A 369 10.00 -2.74 -11.18
N ILE A 370 9.51 -2.51 -9.96
CA ILE A 370 8.79 -1.27 -9.61
C ILE A 370 9.68 -0.03 -9.73
N ALA A 371 10.96 -0.12 -9.37
CA ALA A 371 11.91 0.97 -9.55
C ALA A 371 12.09 1.35 -11.03
N LYS A 372 11.98 0.36 -11.93
CA LYS A 372 12.02 0.55 -13.39
C LYS A 372 10.68 0.98 -13.96
N CYS A 373 9.58 0.54 -13.37
CA CYS A 373 8.20 0.82 -13.74
C CYS A 373 7.40 1.45 -12.60
N PRO A 374 7.66 2.73 -12.24
CA PRO A 374 6.99 3.37 -11.10
C PRO A 374 5.46 3.48 -11.26
N TRP A 375 4.96 3.36 -12.49
CA TRP A 375 3.51 3.36 -12.77
C TRP A 375 2.79 2.16 -12.15
N ALA A 376 3.49 1.05 -11.88
CA ALA A 376 2.93 -0.13 -11.24
C ALA A 376 2.85 0.02 -9.71
N ALA A 377 3.55 0.98 -9.10
CA ALA A 377 3.61 1.11 -7.66
C ALA A 377 2.26 1.48 -7.02
N GLY A 378 1.94 0.85 -5.88
CA GLY A 378 0.88 1.27 -4.96
C GLY A 378 -0.53 0.75 -5.27
N TRP A 379 -0.77 0.12 -6.42
CA TRP A 379 -2.07 -0.46 -6.77
C TRP A 379 -2.03 -1.95 -7.08
N THR A 380 -0.86 -2.48 -7.43
CA THR A 380 -0.63 -3.90 -7.66
C THR A 380 -0.41 -4.66 -6.34
N LYS A 381 -0.67 -5.97 -6.36
CA LYS A 381 -0.24 -6.93 -5.32
C LYS A 381 1.15 -7.47 -5.68
N ASN A 382 2.03 -7.59 -4.68
CA ASN A 382 3.47 -7.79 -4.87
C ASN A 382 3.85 -9.25 -5.21
N TRP A 383 4.98 -9.41 -5.90
CA TRP A 383 5.74 -10.67 -6.04
C TRP A 383 6.35 -11.02 -4.68
N SER A 384 6.00 -12.18 -4.11
CA SER A 384 6.47 -12.68 -2.79
C SER A 384 5.99 -11.94 -1.52
N GLU A 385 4.76 -11.43 -1.50
CA GLU A 385 4.03 -11.48 -0.22
C GLU A 385 3.61 -12.93 0.00
N SER A 386 4.50 -13.74 0.61
CA SER A 386 3.95 -14.59 1.65
C SER A 386 3.35 -13.59 2.62
N ASP A 387 2.03 -13.48 2.64
CA ASP A 387 1.32 -12.80 3.71
C ASP A 387 1.77 -13.49 5.02
N ASN A 388 2.90 -13.04 5.60
CA ASN A 388 3.23 -13.24 7.00
C ASN A 388 2.30 -12.35 7.83
N VAL A 389 1.03 -12.31 7.42
CA VAL A 389 -0.08 -11.71 8.13
C VAL A 389 -0.30 -12.63 9.31
N LEU A 390 0.09 -12.15 10.49
CA LEU A 390 -0.15 -12.90 11.70
C LEU A 390 -1.66 -13.05 11.89
N ALA A 391 -2.08 -14.26 12.26
CA ALA A 391 -3.46 -14.54 12.59
C ALA A 391 -3.95 -13.58 13.67
N ASN A 392 -5.21 -13.15 13.58
CA ASN A 392 -5.85 -12.36 14.63
C ASN A 392 -5.68 -13.03 16.00
N GLU A 393 -5.53 -12.22 17.04
CA GLU A 393 -5.26 -12.61 18.43
C GLU A 393 -3.89 -13.28 18.67
N SER A 394 -2.97 -13.24 17.69
CA SER A 394 -1.60 -13.72 17.91
C SER A 394 -0.88 -12.92 18.99
N THR A 395 0.01 -13.59 19.73
CA THR A 395 0.93 -12.94 20.67
C THR A 395 2.19 -12.49 19.94
N LEU A 396 2.47 -11.18 19.98
CA LEU A 396 3.68 -10.54 19.48
C LEU A 396 4.77 -10.65 20.55
N GLN A 397 5.86 -11.31 20.22
CA GLN A 397 7.00 -11.50 21.12
C GLN A 397 8.24 -11.90 20.31
N GLY A 398 9.43 -11.58 20.82
CA GLY A 398 10.70 -11.99 20.24
C GLY A 398 11.17 -11.09 19.11
N THR A 399 11.84 -11.71 18.13
CA THR A 399 12.59 -11.00 17.08
C THR A 399 11.98 -11.24 15.71
N ILE A 400 11.86 -10.18 14.93
CA ILE A 400 11.43 -10.17 13.53
C ILE A 400 12.67 -10.03 12.64
N THR A 401 12.90 -11.01 11.78
CA THR A 401 14.02 -11.04 10.82
C THR A 401 13.60 -11.03 9.35
N ASN A 402 12.29 -11.12 9.08
CA ASN A 402 11.67 -10.98 7.77
C ASN A 402 10.42 -10.12 7.93
N ASP A 403 9.88 -9.58 6.85
CA ASP A 403 8.69 -8.74 6.92
C ASP A 403 7.49 -9.50 7.53
N ILE A 404 6.78 -8.81 8.43
CA ILE A 404 5.58 -9.30 9.13
C ILE A 404 4.47 -8.29 8.95
N THR A 405 3.24 -8.77 8.75
CA THR A 405 2.04 -7.92 8.66
C THR A 405 1.08 -8.19 9.82
N LEU A 406 0.60 -7.12 10.43
CA LEU A 406 -0.55 -7.12 11.32
C LEU A 406 -1.76 -6.64 10.50
N GLY A 407 -2.69 -7.55 10.23
CA GLY A 407 -3.80 -7.35 9.29
C GLY A 407 -4.86 -6.37 9.79
N ALA A 408 -5.48 -5.63 8.88
CA ALA A 408 -6.41 -4.54 9.19
C ALA A 408 -7.56 -4.97 10.12
N GLY A 409 -7.88 -4.13 11.09
CA GLY A 409 -8.97 -4.36 12.06
C GLY A 409 -8.72 -5.47 13.09
N ASN A 410 -7.61 -6.21 13.00
CA ASN A 410 -7.30 -7.30 13.91
C ASN A 410 -6.79 -6.79 15.27
N THR A 411 -6.94 -7.63 16.29
CA THR A 411 -6.37 -7.44 17.63
C THR A 411 -5.18 -8.36 17.83
N TYR A 412 -4.09 -7.87 18.38
CA TYR A 412 -2.89 -8.63 18.71
C TYR A 412 -2.49 -8.37 20.17
N TYR A 413 -1.75 -9.28 20.78
CA TYR A 413 -1.32 -9.15 22.17
C TYR A 413 0.20 -9.04 22.26
N LEU A 414 0.74 -8.00 22.87
CA LEU A 414 2.19 -7.86 23.10
C LEU A 414 2.54 -8.52 24.44
N SER A 415 3.61 -9.33 24.46
CA SER A 415 4.10 -10.01 25.68
C SER A 415 5.62 -10.16 25.59
N GLY A 416 6.33 -9.25 26.24
CA GLY A 416 7.77 -9.06 26.12
C GLY A 416 8.19 -8.16 24.96
N ALA A 417 9.51 -8.13 24.72
CA ALA A 417 10.10 -7.37 23.63
C ALA A 417 9.65 -7.90 22.26
N TYR A 418 9.25 -6.99 21.35
CA TYR A 418 9.01 -7.28 19.94
C TYR A 418 9.95 -6.44 19.07
N THR A 419 11.06 -7.07 18.66
CA THR A 419 12.23 -6.38 18.07
C THR A 419 12.32 -6.64 16.58
N VAL A 420 12.40 -5.59 15.77
CA VAL A 420 12.60 -5.67 14.32
C VAL A 420 14.07 -5.47 14.00
N GLU A 421 14.68 -6.49 13.40
CA GLU A 421 16.09 -6.47 13.01
C GLU A 421 16.30 -5.78 11.66
N ALA A 422 17.54 -5.38 11.40
CA ALA A 422 17.93 -4.75 10.15
C ALA A 422 17.53 -5.60 8.94
N GLY A 423 16.90 -4.97 7.94
CA GLY A 423 16.41 -5.61 6.73
C GLY A 423 14.98 -6.14 6.80
N ALA A 424 14.32 -6.09 7.97
CA ALA A 424 12.92 -6.46 8.14
C ALA A 424 12.02 -5.23 8.37
N THR A 425 10.74 -5.39 8.04
CA THR A 425 9.70 -4.40 8.20
C THR A 425 8.52 -4.97 8.99
N LEU A 426 8.07 -4.25 10.02
CA LEU A 426 6.79 -4.51 10.67
C LEU A 426 5.70 -3.65 10.02
N HIS A 427 4.79 -4.28 9.27
CA HIS A 427 3.62 -3.64 8.70
C HIS A 427 2.45 -3.72 9.66
N ILE A 428 1.80 -2.59 9.94
CA ILE A 428 0.62 -2.52 10.80
C ILE A 428 -0.46 -1.78 10.03
N GLN A 429 -1.51 -2.50 9.64
CA GLN A 429 -2.58 -1.96 8.81
C GLN A 429 -3.62 -1.20 9.65
N ALA A 430 -4.50 -0.46 8.97
CA ALA A 430 -5.50 0.38 9.63
C ALA A 430 -6.45 -0.39 10.55
N GLY A 431 -6.85 0.25 11.65
CA GLY A 431 -7.76 -0.31 12.63
C GLY A 431 -7.18 -1.42 13.51
N VAL A 432 -5.89 -1.77 13.37
CA VAL A 432 -5.24 -2.75 14.23
C VAL A 432 -5.25 -2.28 15.68
N LYS A 433 -5.54 -3.20 16.59
CA LYS A 433 -5.39 -3.02 18.03
C LYS A 433 -4.25 -3.89 18.56
N ILE A 434 -3.28 -3.31 19.26
CA ILE A 434 -2.23 -4.06 19.98
C ILE A 434 -2.47 -3.87 21.47
N ILE A 435 -2.53 -4.96 22.24
CA ILE A 435 -2.81 -4.95 23.67
C ILE A 435 -1.62 -5.57 24.41
N SER A 436 -0.85 -4.75 25.13
CA SER A 436 0.13 -5.23 26.12
C SER A 436 -0.55 -6.09 27.18
N LYS A 437 0.04 -7.26 27.47
CA LYS A 437 -0.49 -8.18 28.47
C LYS A 437 -0.07 -7.74 29.87
N TYR A 438 -0.94 -7.94 30.84
CA TYR A 438 -0.58 -7.78 32.24
C TYR A 438 0.07 -9.07 32.76
N ASP A 439 1.34 -9.27 32.41
CA ASP A 439 2.15 -10.41 32.84
C ASP A 439 3.52 -9.97 33.42
N ASP A 440 4.43 -10.93 33.65
CA ASP A 440 5.74 -10.68 34.27
C ASP A 440 6.81 -10.19 33.25
N ASN A 441 6.46 -10.09 31.96
CA ASN A 441 7.36 -9.59 30.93
C ASN A 441 7.23 -8.09 30.77
N VAL A 442 8.30 -7.46 30.29
CA VAL A 442 8.27 -6.04 29.93
C VAL A 442 7.97 -5.91 28.44
N ASP A 443 6.83 -5.30 28.14
CA ASP A 443 6.27 -5.17 26.80
C ASP A 443 6.79 -3.91 26.10
N TYR A 444 7.43 -4.03 24.94
CA TYR A 444 7.81 -2.88 24.10
C TYR A 444 8.05 -3.30 22.65
N ILE A 445 7.94 -2.34 21.72
CA ILE A 445 8.30 -2.53 20.32
C ILE A 445 9.62 -1.79 20.04
N LEU A 446 10.60 -2.48 19.47
CA LEU A 446 11.91 -1.92 19.15
C LEU A 446 12.24 -2.07 17.67
N ILE A 447 12.47 -0.95 16.98
CA ILE A 447 12.90 -0.89 15.59
C ILE A 447 14.39 -0.54 15.56
N LYS A 448 15.25 -1.52 15.25
CA LYS A 448 16.70 -1.29 15.20
C LYS A 448 17.12 -0.54 13.94
N GLN A 449 18.34 0.01 13.95
CA GLN A 449 18.92 0.64 12.75
C GLN A 449 18.86 -0.27 11.52
N GLY A 450 18.24 0.23 10.45
CA GLY A 450 18.05 -0.51 9.20
C GLY A 450 16.83 -1.42 9.16
N ALA A 451 16.07 -1.51 10.23
CA ALA A 451 14.72 -2.05 10.23
C ALA A 451 13.70 -0.94 9.92
N LYS A 452 12.45 -1.34 9.68
CA LYS A 452 11.35 -0.40 9.45
C LYS A 452 10.08 -0.77 10.22
N ILE A 453 9.28 0.25 10.52
CA ILE A 453 7.88 0.12 10.92
C ILE A 453 7.01 0.88 9.93
N ASN A 454 6.02 0.22 9.34
CA ASN A 454 5.02 0.84 8.46
C ASN A 454 3.65 0.69 9.11
N ALA A 455 3.32 1.59 10.03
CA ALA A 455 2.05 1.65 10.74
C ALA A 455 1.16 2.74 10.13
N THR A 456 0.19 2.35 9.31
CA THR A 456 -0.67 3.27 8.56
C THR A 456 -2.13 3.05 8.92
N GLY A 457 -2.61 3.82 9.90
CA GLY A 457 -4.01 3.95 10.26
C GLY A 457 -4.76 4.94 9.36
N THR A 458 -6.02 5.22 9.73
CA THR A 458 -6.81 6.32 9.16
C THR A 458 -7.49 7.10 10.28
N ALA A 459 -8.01 8.30 9.97
CA ALA A 459 -8.75 9.11 10.93
C ALA A 459 -9.93 8.35 11.58
N ASP A 460 -10.59 7.47 10.85
CA ASP A 460 -11.75 6.69 11.32
C ASP A 460 -11.41 5.30 11.86
N ALA A 461 -10.26 4.75 11.44
CA ALA A 461 -9.73 3.47 11.88
C ALA A 461 -8.24 3.64 12.26
N PRO A 462 -7.94 4.33 13.38
CA PRO A 462 -6.58 4.49 13.87
C PRO A 462 -6.01 3.14 14.31
N ILE A 463 -4.68 3.05 14.31
CA ILE A 463 -3.99 1.96 15.01
C ILE A 463 -3.97 2.32 16.48
N VAL A 464 -4.44 1.42 17.35
CA VAL A 464 -4.51 1.65 18.80
C VAL A 464 -3.62 0.65 19.52
N MET A 465 -2.57 1.14 20.18
CA MET A 465 -1.69 0.35 21.03
C MET A 465 -1.96 0.72 22.50
N THR A 466 -2.42 -0.24 23.28
CA THR A 466 -2.92 -0.05 24.65
C THR A 466 -2.49 -1.22 25.54
N ALA A 467 -2.96 -1.28 26.78
CA ALA A 467 -2.62 -2.34 27.73
C ALA A 467 -3.88 -2.94 28.39
N GLU A 468 -3.79 -4.22 28.79
CA GLU A 468 -4.82 -4.85 29.62
C GLU A 468 -5.00 -4.11 30.95
N LYS A 469 -3.88 -3.69 31.55
CA LYS A 469 -3.86 -2.80 32.72
C LYS A 469 -3.77 -1.36 32.23
N GLN A 470 -4.92 -0.70 32.12
CA GLN A 470 -5.03 0.70 31.68
C GLN A 470 -4.59 1.68 32.79
N SER A 471 -3.30 1.74 33.05
CA SER A 471 -2.67 2.66 34.00
C SER A 471 -1.34 3.14 33.43
N ALA A 472 -1.02 4.42 33.60
CA ALA A 472 0.29 4.97 33.25
C ALA A 472 1.44 4.03 33.67
N GLY A 473 2.36 3.78 32.73
CA GLY A 473 3.49 2.88 32.91
C GLY A 473 3.19 1.40 32.71
N ALA A 474 2.11 1.07 32.00
CA ALA A 474 1.73 -0.34 31.79
C ALA A 474 2.64 -1.07 30.80
N TRP A 475 3.22 -0.36 29.85
CA TRP A 475 4.14 -0.90 28.84
C TRP A 475 5.12 0.15 28.34
N GLY A 476 6.16 -0.29 27.63
CA GLY A 476 7.32 0.52 27.29
C GLY A 476 7.23 1.29 25.97
N GLY A 477 6.08 1.34 25.29
CA GLY A 477 5.93 2.14 24.08
C GLY A 477 6.72 1.62 22.85
N ILE A 478 7.02 2.54 21.93
CA ILE A 478 7.75 2.27 20.68
C ILE A 478 9.12 2.97 20.69
N HIS A 479 10.16 2.22 20.34
CA HIS A 479 11.54 2.71 20.27
C HIS A 479 12.05 2.59 18.84
N ILE A 480 12.49 3.69 18.22
CA ILE A 480 12.98 3.70 16.83
C ILE A 480 14.41 4.21 16.78
N CYS A 481 15.34 3.38 16.33
CA CYS A 481 16.75 3.70 16.19
C CYS A 481 17.11 3.96 14.72
N GLY A 482 17.40 5.22 14.39
CA GLY A 482 17.82 5.67 13.06
C GLY A 482 19.30 5.98 12.96
N ARG A 483 19.73 6.36 11.75
CA ARG A 483 21.14 6.67 11.38
C ARG A 483 21.43 8.16 11.20
N ALA A 484 20.50 9.04 11.57
CA ALA A 484 20.71 10.47 11.50
C ALA A 484 21.72 10.94 12.56
N HIS A 485 22.08 12.22 12.50
CA HIS A 485 23.06 12.78 13.44
C HIS A 485 22.60 12.74 14.91
N THR A 486 23.55 12.71 15.83
CA THR A 486 23.36 13.02 17.26
C THR A 486 24.62 13.73 17.76
N ASN A 487 24.48 14.55 18.79
CA ASN A 487 25.62 15.13 19.50
C ASN A 487 26.09 14.29 20.71
N ALA A 488 25.55 13.09 20.89
CA ALA A 488 26.08 12.07 21.79
C ALA A 488 27.56 11.79 21.52
N GLU A 489 28.28 11.31 22.54
CA GLU A 489 29.71 11.07 22.46
C GLU A 489 30.05 10.12 21.30
N GLY A 490 30.86 10.59 20.34
CA GLY A 490 31.24 9.81 19.17
C GLY A 490 30.20 9.77 18.03
N GLY A 491 29.11 10.53 18.13
CA GLY A 491 28.05 10.59 17.11
C GLY A 491 27.18 9.34 17.07
N LYS A 492 27.16 8.57 18.16
CA LYS A 492 26.39 7.35 18.34
C LYS A 492 25.96 7.22 19.80
N GLY A 493 24.83 6.57 20.02
CA GLY A 493 24.33 6.25 21.35
C GLY A 493 23.77 4.82 21.42
N SER A 494 23.31 4.46 22.61
CA SER A 494 22.56 3.23 22.87
C SER A 494 21.18 3.63 23.36
N SER A 495 20.13 3.09 22.76
CA SER A 495 18.77 3.32 23.25
C SER A 495 18.68 2.85 24.70
N GLU A 496 17.94 3.60 25.51
CA GLU A 496 17.75 3.28 26.92
C GLU A 496 17.06 1.93 27.08
N ILE A 497 16.11 1.66 26.17
CA ILE A 497 15.39 0.40 26.12
C ILE A 497 15.97 -0.51 25.04
N GLY A 498 16.32 -1.74 25.43
CA GLY A 498 16.84 -2.77 24.54
C GLY A 498 18.31 -2.61 24.11
N GLY A 499 18.96 -1.49 24.45
CA GLY A 499 20.38 -1.28 24.21
C GLY A 499 20.78 -1.29 22.72
N ALA A 500 19.91 -0.80 21.85
CA ALA A 500 20.15 -0.78 20.41
C ALA A 500 21.00 0.43 20.01
N GLU A 501 21.97 0.22 19.10
CA GLU A 501 22.77 1.31 18.57
C GLU A 501 21.89 2.28 17.76
N TYR A 502 22.09 3.58 17.97
CA TYR A 502 21.54 4.64 17.13
C TYR A 502 22.62 5.68 16.78
N GLY A 503 22.30 6.58 15.85
CA GLY A 503 23.18 7.67 15.46
C GLY A 503 24.05 7.35 14.24
N GLY A 504 24.52 8.40 13.59
CA GLY A 504 25.25 8.34 12.34
C GLY A 504 25.39 9.71 11.69
N ASN A 505 25.38 9.75 10.35
CA ASN A 505 25.45 10.99 9.57
C ASN A 505 24.45 10.98 8.40
N ASP A 506 23.44 10.11 8.44
CA ASP A 506 22.44 9.98 7.38
C ASP A 506 21.12 10.60 7.81
N ASP A 507 21.02 11.91 7.67
CA ASP A 507 19.79 12.64 8.00
C ASP A 507 18.60 12.25 7.12
N LYS A 508 18.84 11.54 6.02
CA LYS A 508 17.79 11.04 5.13
C LYS A 508 17.40 9.59 5.43
N ASP A 509 17.96 8.99 6.47
CA ASP A 509 17.60 7.65 6.92
C ASP A 509 16.07 7.54 7.10
N ASN A 510 15.53 6.40 6.68
CA ASN A 510 14.10 6.15 6.64
C ASN A 510 13.78 4.89 7.44
N SER A 511 13.21 5.10 8.63
CA SER A 511 12.76 4.05 9.56
C SER A 511 11.30 3.64 9.34
N GLY A 512 10.64 4.18 8.31
CA GLY A 512 9.29 3.82 7.88
C GLY A 512 8.25 4.92 8.06
N VAL A 513 7.03 4.53 8.44
CA VAL A 513 5.84 5.38 8.53
C VAL A 513 5.11 5.12 9.84
N LEU A 514 4.77 6.20 10.55
CA LEU A 514 3.76 6.22 11.61
C LEU A 514 2.68 7.20 11.18
N GLN A 515 1.48 6.70 10.89
CA GLN A 515 0.33 7.54 10.53
C GLN A 515 -0.95 7.09 11.25
N TYR A 516 -1.65 8.02 11.91
CA TYR A 516 -2.86 7.71 12.69
C TYR A 516 -2.64 6.60 13.73
N VAL A 517 -1.60 6.78 14.55
CA VAL A 517 -1.19 5.82 15.59
C VAL A 517 -1.45 6.42 16.96
N ARG A 518 -2.18 5.69 17.81
CA ARG A 518 -2.45 6.08 19.19
C ARG A 518 -1.84 5.09 20.17
N LEU A 519 -1.02 5.61 21.07
CA LEU A 519 -0.41 4.87 22.17
C LEU A 519 -1.07 5.32 23.48
N GLU A 520 -1.50 4.35 24.28
CA GLU A 520 -2.17 4.57 25.55
C GLU A 520 -1.38 3.88 26.68
N TYR A 521 -1.19 4.58 27.80
CA TYR A 521 -0.65 4.01 29.04
C TYR A 521 0.81 3.50 28.95
N THR A 522 1.64 4.14 28.11
CA THR A 522 3.09 3.90 28.03
C THR A 522 3.82 4.41 29.28
N GLY A 523 5.16 4.39 29.35
CA GLY A 523 5.88 4.89 30.53
C GLY A 523 6.59 3.84 31.38
N TYR A 524 6.67 2.57 30.96
CA TYR A 524 7.14 1.51 31.87
C TYR A 524 8.55 1.79 32.41
N ALA A 525 8.69 1.81 33.74
CA ALA A 525 9.97 2.00 34.42
C ALA A 525 10.78 0.69 34.47
N PHE A 526 11.91 0.66 33.76
CA PHE A 526 12.79 -0.52 33.70
C PHE A 526 13.70 -0.60 34.92
N ASP A 527 14.20 0.54 35.39
CA ASP A 527 14.92 0.69 36.65
C ASP A 527 14.75 2.11 37.22
N GLU A 528 15.55 2.49 38.24
CA GLU A 528 15.45 3.81 38.89
C GLU A 528 15.95 4.97 38.01
N GLU A 529 16.67 4.68 36.93
CA GLU A 529 17.29 5.67 36.03
C GLU A 529 16.71 5.62 34.60
N HIS A 530 16.06 4.52 34.19
CA HIS A 530 15.52 4.35 32.84
C HIS A 530 14.02 4.05 32.88
N GLU A 531 13.24 5.00 32.39
CA GLU A 531 11.81 4.89 32.12
C GLU A 531 11.60 4.95 30.58
N ALA A 532 10.40 4.67 30.08
CA ALA A 532 10.17 4.50 28.65
C ALA A 532 9.03 5.34 28.13
N ASN A 533 9.28 6.13 27.10
CA ASN A 533 8.33 7.12 26.59
C ASN A 533 7.16 6.49 25.82
N GLY A 534 6.25 7.33 25.33
CA GLY A 534 5.28 6.93 24.31
C GLY A 534 5.99 6.46 23.03
N ILE A 535 6.64 7.39 22.33
CA ILE A 535 7.56 7.05 21.24
C ILE A 535 8.89 7.76 21.45
N SER A 536 9.97 6.98 21.49
CA SER A 536 11.34 7.47 21.55
C SER A 536 11.97 7.44 20.16
N PHE A 537 12.33 8.62 19.65
CA PHE A 537 12.99 8.81 18.36
C PHE A 537 14.50 8.95 18.54
N TYR A 538 15.21 7.83 18.47
CA TYR A 538 16.66 7.80 18.59
C TYR A 538 17.33 8.05 17.24
N SER A 539 17.80 9.28 17.01
CA SER A 539 18.48 9.70 15.77
C SER A 539 17.74 9.30 14.49
N VAL A 540 16.43 9.49 14.48
CA VAL A 540 15.57 9.18 13.33
C VAL A 540 15.74 10.24 12.25
N GLY A 541 15.88 9.81 10.99
CA GLY A 541 16.09 10.68 9.84
C GLY A 541 14.79 11.24 9.26
N ASN A 542 14.90 12.36 8.52
CA ASN A 542 13.80 13.01 7.81
C ASN A 542 13.26 12.25 6.59
N GLY A 543 13.82 11.07 6.29
CA GLY A 543 13.21 10.12 5.36
C GLY A 543 12.02 9.37 5.97
N THR A 544 11.87 9.40 7.30
CA THR A 544 10.77 8.77 8.06
C THR A 544 9.55 9.68 8.09
N THR A 545 8.35 9.12 7.89
CA THR A 545 7.09 9.87 8.00
C THR A 545 6.47 9.64 9.38
N VAL A 546 6.19 10.73 10.11
CA VAL A 546 5.51 10.68 11.40
C VAL A 546 4.41 11.74 11.40
N ASP A 547 3.17 11.30 11.41
CA ASP A 547 2.02 12.17 11.18
C ASP A 547 0.76 11.65 11.91
N HIS A 548 -0.01 12.50 12.56
CA HIS A 548 -1.22 12.08 13.29
C HIS A 548 -0.95 11.01 14.36
N CYS A 549 -0.03 11.29 15.29
CA CYS A 549 0.27 10.38 16.41
C CYS A 549 -0.24 10.92 17.74
N VAL A 550 -0.71 10.03 18.62
CA VAL A 550 -1.22 10.36 19.94
C VAL A 550 -0.48 9.58 21.02
N ALA A 551 -0.04 10.26 22.08
CA ALA A 551 0.36 9.65 23.35
C ALA A 551 -0.66 10.03 24.44
N TYR A 552 -1.24 9.03 25.10
CA TYR A 552 -2.31 9.22 26.07
C TYR A 552 -1.98 8.56 27.41
N GLN A 553 -1.95 9.35 28.48
CA GLN A 553 -1.80 8.91 29.88
C GLN A 553 -0.60 7.98 30.11
N GLY A 554 0.56 8.30 29.55
CA GLY A 554 1.82 7.63 29.87
C GLY A 554 2.37 8.07 31.24
N SER A 555 3.24 7.25 31.87
CA SER A 555 3.94 7.66 33.11
C SER A 555 5.24 8.43 32.89
N ASP A 556 5.64 8.57 31.64
CA ASP A 556 6.86 9.25 31.20
C ASP A 556 6.51 10.09 29.96
N ASP A 557 7.50 10.56 29.22
CA ASP A 557 7.31 11.47 28.11
C ASP A 557 6.36 10.96 27.04
N GLY A 558 5.54 11.86 26.49
CA GLY A 558 4.67 11.50 25.36
C GLY A 558 5.48 11.13 24.12
N PHE A 559 6.33 12.05 23.69
CA PHE A 559 7.27 11.87 22.59
C PHE A 559 8.62 12.48 22.93
N GLU A 560 9.70 11.73 22.73
CA GLU A 560 11.05 12.22 22.99
C GLU A 560 11.96 12.05 21.79
N PHE A 561 12.79 13.05 21.51
CA PHE A 561 13.76 13.06 20.41
C PHE A 561 15.20 13.06 20.94
N PHE A 562 15.93 11.97 20.67
CA PHE A 562 17.36 11.84 20.96
C PHE A 562 18.17 12.09 19.68
N GLY A 563 18.49 13.35 19.41
CA GLY A 563 19.13 13.75 18.16
C GLY A 563 18.22 13.53 16.93
N GLY A 564 18.84 13.47 15.77
CA GLY A 564 18.20 13.19 14.48
C GLY A 564 17.60 14.41 13.80
N SER A 565 16.91 14.14 12.68
CA SER A 565 16.33 15.18 11.82
C SER A 565 14.88 14.91 11.44
N VAL A 566 14.24 13.91 12.05
CA VAL A 566 12.86 13.52 11.76
C VAL A 566 11.92 14.72 11.81
N ASN A 567 11.03 14.81 10.82
CA ASN A 567 9.95 15.78 10.79
C ASN A 567 8.67 15.12 11.30
N VAL A 568 7.93 15.81 12.14
CA VAL A 568 6.66 15.34 12.70
C VAL A 568 5.54 16.33 12.41
N SER A 569 4.33 15.84 12.20
CA SER A 569 3.14 16.68 12.07
C SER A 569 1.91 16.12 12.78
N ASN A 570 1.00 16.98 13.21
CA ASN A 570 -0.28 16.58 13.80
C ASN A 570 -0.08 15.68 15.03
N MET A 571 0.77 16.11 15.97
CA MET A 571 1.13 15.32 17.15
C MET A 571 0.31 15.77 18.36
N VAL A 572 -0.24 14.82 19.13
CA VAL A 572 -1.08 15.11 20.29
C VAL A 572 -0.60 14.34 21.51
N VAL A 573 -0.39 15.04 22.63
CA VAL A 573 -0.05 14.43 23.91
C VAL A 573 -1.07 14.81 24.96
N ILE A 574 -1.64 13.81 25.62
CA ILE A 574 -2.73 13.97 26.56
C ILE A 574 -2.33 13.36 27.90
N SER A 575 -2.07 14.21 28.89
CA SER A 575 -1.94 13.82 30.30
C SER A 575 -0.90 12.74 30.60
N CYS A 576 0.22 12.71 29.88
CA CYS A 576 1.43 12.01 30.33
C CYS A 576 1.97 12.67 31.61
N SER A 577 2.48 11.89 32.57
CA SER A 577 2.86 12.43 33.89
C SER A 577 4.20 13.15 33.92
N ASP A 578 5.09 12.88 32.97
CA ASP A 578 6.30 13.69 32.82
C ASP A 578 6.10 14.77 31.74
N ASP A 579 7.04 14.95 30.82
CA ASP A 579 6.97 15.99 29.81
C ASP A 579 6.07 15.55 28.64
N SER A 580 5.34 16.49 28.03
CA SER A 580 4.51 16.11 26.89
C SER A 580 5.37 15.84 25.66
N PHE A 581 6.31 16.73 25.39
CA PHE A 581 7.36 16.56 24.38
C PHE A 581 8.70 16.88 25.02
N ASP A 582 9.71 16.05 24.76
CA ASP A 582 11.11 16.31 25.13
C ASP A 582 12.02 16.20 23.90
N TRP A 583 13.10 16.98 23.88
CA TRP A 583 14.23 16.64 23.04
C TRP A 583 15.57 16.91 23.72
N THR A 584 16.54 16.10 23.31
CA THR A 584 17.94 16.21 23.66
C THR A 584 18.83 15.87 22.46
N GLU A 585 20.13 15.82 22.70
CA GLU A 585 21.13 15.26 21.81
C GLU A 585 21.22 15.85 20.39
N GLY A 586 20.77 17.09 20.23
CA GLY A 586 21.00 17.82 18.99
C GLY A 586 19.94 17.61 17.92
N TRP A 587 18.68 17.30 18.28
CA TRP A 587 17.59 17.16 17.30
C TRP A 587 17.39 18.43 16.45
N ASN A 588 17.33 18.27 15.13
CA ASN A 588 17.20 19.36 14.14
C ASN A 588 16.05 19.15 13.14
N GLY A 589 14.98 18.50 13.61
CA GLY A 589 13.78 18.27 12.81
C GLY A 589 12.83 19.47 12.74
N THR A 590 11.65 19.21 12.20
CA THR A 590 10.51 20.14 12.25
C THR A 590 9.33 19.49 12.96
N ALA A 591 8.58 20.26 13.73
CA ALA A 591 7.29 19.86 14.28
C ALA A 591 6.23 20.89 13.89
N THR A 592 5.21 20.46 13.15
CA THR A 592 4.11 21.32 12.72
C THR A 592 2.79 20.80 13.28
N ASP A 593 1.93 21.68 13.78
CA ASP A 593 0.62 21.32 14.31
C ASP A 593 0.74 20.34 15.48
N ILE A 594 1.25 20.83 16.62
CA ILE A 594 1.42 20.02 17.84
C ILE A 594 0.53 20.53 18.99
N VAL A 595 -0.03 19.57 19.73
CA VAL A 595 -0.93 19.82 20.86
C VAL A 595 -0.44 19.07 22.09
N ALA A 596 -0.35 19.77 23.21
CA ALA A 596 -0.21 19.16 24.54
C ALA A 596 -1.36 19.62 25.42
N TYR A 597 -2.05 18.68 26.05
CA TYR A 597 -3.13 18.94 26.99
C TYR A 597 -2.96 18.08 28.25
N GLN A 598 -2.83 18.73 29.40
CA GLN A 598 -2.70 18.06 30.69
C GLN A 598 -3.94 18.34 31.54
N GLU A 599 -4.61 17.27 31.98
CA GLU A 599 -5.69 17.39 32.95
C GLU A 599 -5.19 17.72 34.35
N ALA A 600 -6.06 18.29 35.18
CA ALA A 600 -5.75 18.61 36.57
C ALA A 600 -5.32 17.35 37.37
N GLU A 601 -4.33 17.49 38.25
CA GLU A 601 -3.86 16.43 39.15
C GLU A 601 -5.01 15.78 39.93
N ALA A 602 -6.01 16.57 40.33
CA ALA A 602 -7.20 16.07 41.03
C ALA A 602 -8.05 15.08 40.20
N THR A 603 -7.94 15.12 38.88
CA THR A 603 -8.61 14.19 37.95
C THR A 603 -7.74 12.97 37.66
N LEU A 604 -6.45 13.17 37.41
CA LEU A 604 -5.51 12.11 37.01
C LEU A 604 -5.03 11.26 38.19
N GLY A 605 -4.93 11.85 39.38
CA GLY A 605 -4.31 11.23 40.54
C GLY A 605 -2.78 11.33 40.57
N TYR A 606 -2.19 12.00 39.57
CA TYR A 606 -0.76 12.33 39.47
C TYR A 606 -0.61 13.73 38.84
N ASP A 607 0.53 14.37 39.11
CA ASP A 607 0.88 15.65 38.47
C ASP A 607 1.56 15.38 37.12
N CYS A 608 1.52 16.37 36.23
CA CYS A 608 2.22 16.35 34.94
C CYS A 608 3.37 17.35 34.97
N ASP A 609 4.52 17.04 34.37
CA ASP A 609 5.65 17.98 34.26
C ASP A 609 5.44 19.03 33.15
N CYS A 610 6.42 19.31 32.31
CA CYS A 610 6.36 20.32 31.28
C CYS A 610 5.45 19.92 30.11
N LEU A 611 5.03 20.91 29.34
CA LEU A 611 4.43 20.67 28.03
C LEU A 611 5.54 20.45 27.00
N ILE A 612 6.63 21.19 27.15
CA ILE A 612 7.88 20.97 26.41
C ILE A 612 9.05 21.12 27.37
N GLU A 613 9.89 20.11 27.47
CA GLU A 613 11.26 20.19 27.97
C GLU A 613 12.25 20.06 26.81
N ALA A 614 13.37 20.78 26.87
CA ALA A 614 14.19 21.01 25.70
C ALA A 614 15.65 21.28 26.04
N ASP A 615 16.50 20.33 25.66
CA ASP A 615 17.94 20.34 25.87
C ASP A 615 18.71 20.39 24.54
N ASN A 616 19.96 20.81 24.61
CA ASN A 616 20.92 20.48 23.55
C ASN A 616 21.70 19.22 23.94
N ASN A 617 22.33 19.26 25.10
CA ASN A 617 23.07 18.16 25.69
C ASN A 617 23.31 18.47 27.18
N GLU A 618 23.11 17.49 28.06
CA GLU A 618 23.21 17.70 29.51
C GLU A 618 24.62 18.09 29.99
N ASN A 619 25.66 17.55 29.36
CA ASN A 619 27.04 17.68 29.82
C ASN A 619 27.83 18.74 29.05
N ASN A 620 27.38 19.12 27.86
CA ASN A 620 28.04 20.11 27.01
C ASN A 620 27.02 20.95 26.24
N TYR A 621 26.65 22.12 26.77
CA TYR A 621 25.59 22.97 26.20
C TYR A 621 25.89 23.47 24.78
N GLU A 622 27.15 23.44 24.35
CA GLU A 622 27.59 23.83 23.00
C GLU A 622 27.88 22.62 22.09
N ALA A 623 27.45 21.40 22.49
CA ALA A 623 27.64 20.20 21.70
C ALA A 623 27.05 20.35 20.29
N THR A 624 27.77 19.84 19.29
CA THR A 624 27.38 19.91 17.88
C THR A 624 27.04 18.52 17.33
N PRO A 625 26.00 18.39 16.50
CA PRO A 625 25.07 19.45 16.09
C PRO A 625 24.23 19.97 17.27
N VAL A 626 23.96 21.28 17.27
CA VAL A 626 23.15 21.89 18.32
C VAL A 626 21.68 21.58 18.04
N ALA A 627 20.89 21.26 19.06
CA ALA A 627 19.45 21.08 18.92
C ALA A 627 18.83 22.40 18.48
N HIS A 628 18.23 22.43 17.30
CA HIS A 628 17.63 23.63 16.72
C HIS A 628 16.38 23.27 15.89
N PRO A 629 15.35 22.66 16.50
CA PRO A 629 14.14 22.34 15.78
C PRO A 629 13.37 23.58 15.31
N THR A 630 12.60 23.41 14.24
CA THR A 630 11.60 24.39 13.80
C THR A 630 10.21 23.92 14.22
N LEU A 631 9.56 24.69 15.09
CA LEU A 631 8.23 24.41 15.63
C LEU A 631 7.22 25.40 15.06
N LYS A 632 6.08 24.91 14.56
CA LYS A 632 5.04 25.75 13.95
C LYS A 632 3.64 25.30 14.34
N ASN A 633 2.77 26.25 14.69
CA ASN A 633 1.38 25.99 15.09
C ASN A 633 1.29 25.10 16.35
N LEU A 634 1.42 25.71 17.53
CA LEU A 634 1.41 24.97 18.81
C LEU A 634 0.22 25.42 19.67
N ILE A 635 -0.48 24.46 20.27
CA ILE A 635 -1.41 24.71 21.39
C ILE A 635 -0.99 23.86 22.59
N LEU A 636 -0.44 24.52 23.61
CA LEU A 636 0.09 23.89 24.81
C LEU A 636 -0.70 24.35 26.04
N VAL A 637 -1.38 23.42 26.69
CA VAL A 637 -2.33 23.69 27.77
C VAL A 637 -2.04 22.80 28.97
N GLY A 638 -1.51 23.41 30.04
CA GLY A 638 -1.18 22.72 31.27
C GLY A 638 -2.32 22.58 32.28
N ASN A 639 -2.04 21.80 33.31
CA ASN A 639 -2.96 21.36 34.37
C ASN A 639 -3.22 22.36 35.51
N GLY A 640 -2.74 23.59 35.40
CA GLY A 640 -2.79 24.63 36.44
C GLY A 640 -1.65 24.57 37.47
N GLY A 641 -0.72 23.61 37.34
CA GLY A 641 0.41 23.42 38.26
C GLY A 641 1.47 24.53 38.20
N SER A 642 2.37 24.57 39.19
CA SER A 642 3.42 25.59 39.30
C SER A 642 4.65 25.36 38.41
N LYS A 643 4.71 24.21 37.73
CA LYS A 643 5.78 23.80 36.83
C LYS A 643 5.79 24.62 35.53
N GLN A 644 6.68 24.28 34.62
CA GLN A 644 6.93 24.99 33.37
C GLN A 644 5.93 24.54 32.28
N GLY A 645 5.56 25.46 31.39
CA GLY A 645 4.87 25.13 30.13
C GLY A 645 5.91 24.68 29.12
N VAL A 646 6.63 25.64 28.55
CA VAL A 646 7.84 25.38 27.75
C VAL A 646 9.07 25.71 28.58
N ARG A 647 10.04 24.81 28.61
CA ARG A 647 11.32 24.95 29.31
C ARG A 647 12.48 24.75 28.33
N LEU A 648 13.11 25.84 27.90
CA LEU A 648 14.29 25.81 27.04
C LEU A 648 15.56 25.95 27.88
N ARG A 649 16.42 24.94 27.87
CA ARG A 649 17.60 24.91 28.75
C ARG A 649 18.82 24.28 28.06
N ARG A 650 19.94 24.27 28.80
CA ARG A 650 21.17 23.54 28.47
C ARG A 650 21.68 23.76 27.03
N GLY A 651 21.54 24.98 26.51
CA GLY A 651 22.08 25.40 25.21
C GLY A 651 21.21 25.05 24.00
N THR A 652 20.01 24.51 24.21
CA THR A 652 19.04 24.28 23.14
C THR A 652 18.74 25.58 22.39
N GLN A 653 18.60 25.48 21.08
CA GLN A 653 18.16 26.54 20.18
C GLN A 653 16.79 26.19 19.63
N VAL A 654 16.02 27.17 19.17
CA VAL A 654 14.69 26.91 18.59
C VAL A 654 14.28 27.98 17.58
N THR A 655 13.52 27.57 16.58
CA THR A 655 12.71 28.48 15.76
C THR A 655 11.24 28.14 16.00
N MET A 656 10.55 28.92 16.83
CA MET A 656 9.14 28.70 17.18
C MET A 656 8.26 29.80 16.60
N ASP A 657 7.24 29.40 15.85
CA ASP A 657 6.26 30.32 15.25
C ASP A 657 4.81 29.88 15.54
N ASN A 658 3.96 30.85 15.86
CA ASN A 658 2.52 30.66 16.06
C ASN A 658 2.20 29.66 17.19
N ALA A 659 2.58 30.00 18.44
CA ALA A 659 2.31 29.17 19.61
C ALA A 659 1.34 29.84 20.61
N GLN A 660 0.53 29.03 21.29
CA GLN A 660 -0.31 29.43 22.41
C GLN A 660 0.04 28.57 23.63
N ILE A 661 0.54 29.20 24.70
CA ILE A 661 1.07 28.49 25.86
C ILE A 661 0.37 29.00 27.13
N CYS A 662 -0.39 28.12 27.77
CA CYS A 662 -1.17 28.47 28.96
C CYS A 662 -1.30 27.30 29.94
N GLY A 663 -1.97 27.54 31.07
CA GLY A 663 -2.28 26.48 32.03
C GLY A 663 -1.10 26.02 32.91
N LYS A 664 0.08 26.66 32.82
CA LYS A 664 1.19 26.43 33.77
C LYS A 664 1.58 27.73 34.48
N GLY A 665 2.06 27.60 35.72
CA GLY A 665 2.53 28.71 36.54
C GLY A 665 3.68 29.50 35.90
N LYS A 666 4.47 28.85 35.03
CA LYS A 666 5.50 29.48 34.21
C LYS A 666 5.31 29.05 32.75
N ALA A 667 4.60 29.85 31.94
CA ALA A 667 4.24 29.49 30.58
C ALA A 667 5.48 29.29 29.68
N LEU A 668 6.47 30.17 29.76
CA LEU A 668 7.73 30.05 29.04
C LEU A 668 8.91 30.31 29.99
N THR A 669 9.80 29.33 30.11
CA THR A 669 11.01 29.38 30.93
C THR A 669 12.26 29.18 30.07
N VAL A 670 13.27 30.01 30.29
CA VAL A 670 14.58 29.95 29.62
C VAL A 670 15.69 29.98 30.68
N GLU A 671 16.61 29.00 30.68
CA GLU A 671 17.44 28.71 31.87
C GLU A 671 18.95 28.89 31.70
N SER A 672 19.52 28.62 30.52
CA SER A 672 20.97 28.72 30.29
C SER A 672 21.38 30.00 29.56
N ALA A 673 22.62 30.44 29.78
CA ALA A 673 23.12 31.65 29.13
C ALA A 673 23.21 31.47 27.61
N GLU A 674 23.55 30.26 27.16
CA GLU A 674 23.66 29.85 25.77
C GLU A 674 22.31 29.95 25.07
N THR A 675 21.25 29.36 25.66
CA THR A 675 19.88 29.40 25.13
C THR A 675 19.34 30.84 25.09
N GLU A 676 19.50 31.61 26.17
CA GLU A 676 19.02 32.99 26.20
C GLU A 676 19.79 33.90 25.22
N ASN A 677 21.11 33.73 25.10
CA ASN A 677 21.91 34.48 24.13
C ASN A 677 21.53 34.15 22.69
N ALA A 678 21.22 32.88 22.39
CA ALA A 678 20.75 32.47 21.05
C ALA A 678 19.45 33.20 20.67
N LEU A 679 18.53 33.42 21.62
CA LEU A 679 17.32 34.20 21.37
C LEU A 679 17.62 35.69 21.17
N VAL A 680 18.51 36.28 21.97
CA VAL A 680 18.85 37.71 21.88
C VAL A 680 19.66 38.05 20.62
N ASN A 681 20.56 37.17 20.19
CA ASN A 681 21.41 37.41 19.03
C ASN A 681 20.74 37.03 17.68
N GLY A 682 19.56 36.41 17.73
CA GLY A 682 18.77 36.01 16.57
C GLY A 682 19.13 34.65 15.96
N THR A 683 19.99 33.86 16.61
CA THR A 683 20.21 32.45 16.25
C THR A 683 18.94 31.63 16.49
N SER A 684 18.28 31.83 17.63
CA SER A 684 16.94 31.31 17.93
C SER A 684 15.89 32.40 17.75
N SER A 685 14.65 32.00 17.51
CA SER A 685 13.53 32.92 17.40
C SER A 685 12.23 32.35 17.97
N ILE A 686 11.45 33.23 18.59
CA ILE A 686 10.09 32.94 19.05
C ILE A 686 9.21 34.08 18.51
N THR A 687 8.29 33.77 17.61
CA THR A 687 7.41 34.75 16.95
C THR A 687 5.95 34.30 16.93
N ASN A 688 5.04 35.27 16.85
CA ASN A 688 3.60 35.05 16.82
C ASN A 688 3.09 34.21 18.01
N THR A 689 3.77 34.31 19.17
CA THR A 689 3.50 33.47 20.34
C THR A 689 2.73 34.23 21.42
N THR A 690 1.66 33.61 21.93
CA THR A 690 0.89 34.11 23.08
C THR A 690 1.18 33.25 24.30
N ILE A 691 1.61 33.87 25.40
CA ILE A 691 1.84 33.21 26.69
C ILE A 691 0.91 33.75 27.78
N SER A 692 0.45 32.90 28.70
CA SER A 692 -0.50 33.30 29.75
C SER A 692 0.12 34.09 30.91
N ASN A 693 1.45 34.08 31.04
CA ASN A 693 2.19 34.85 32.05
C ASN A 693 3.57 35.23 31.53
N ASN A 694 4.26 36.13 32.23
CA ASN A 694 5.54 36.66 31.79
C ASN A 694 6.60 35.57 31.62
N VAL A 695 7.53 35.79 30.69
CA VAL A 695 8.72 34.94 30.52
C VAL A 695 9.48 34.81 31.85
N ASN A 696 9.80 33.58 32.22
CA ASN A 696 10.69 33.25 33.32
C ASN A 696 12.11 33.06 32.78
N SER A 697 12.96 34.08 32.91
CA SER A 697 14.36 34.02 32.46
C SER A 697 15.27 33.87 33.66
N GLU A 698 16.03 32.78 33.69
CA GLU A 698 16.89 32.44 34.81
C GLU A 698 18.15 33.31 34.84
N LYS A 699 18.74 33.60 33.67
CA LYS A 699 19.96 34.44 33.58
C LYS A 699 19.63 35.92 33.41
N GLY A 700 18.37 36.26 33.13
CA GLY A 700 17.90 37.63 32.93
C GLY A 700 18.37 38.27 31.62
N ILE A 701 18.85 37.47 30.65
CA ILE A 701 19.32 37.92 29.34
C ILE A 701 18.13 38.04 28.37
N TYR A 702 17.26 37.03 28.29
CA TYR A 702 16.04 37.04 27.48
C TYR A 702 14.81 37.43 28.33
N THR A 703 14.65 38.73 28.56
CA THR A 703 13.58 39.26 29.41
C THR A 703 12.20 39.27 28.72
N ASN A 704 11.15 39.41 29.51
CA ASN A 704 9.78 39.58 29.01
C ASN A 704 9.64 40.77 28.03
N ASP A 705 10.39 41.85 28.22
CA ASP A 705 10.37 43.01 27.31
C ASP A 705 10.95 42.66 25.93
N ILE A 706 11.98 41.81 25.89
CA ILE A 706 12.57 41.33 24.63
C ILE A 706 11.57 40.40 23.92
N PHE A 707 10.96 39.48 24.65
CA PHE A 707 9.90 38.61 24.12
C PHE A 707 8.75 39.42 23.52
N ALA A 708 8.23 40.41 24.26
CA ALA A 708 7.11 41.25 23.82
C ALA A 708 7.46 42.20 22.66
N ALA A 709 8.74 42.46 22.42
CA ALA A 709 9.21 43.27 21.28
C ALA A 709 9.32 42.47 19.98
N ALA A 710 9.39 41.13 20.05
CA ALA A 710 9.45 40.28 18.87
C ALA A 710 8.11 40.22 18.13
N THR A 711 8.16 39.94 16.82
CA THR A 711 7.01 39.99 15.92
C THR A 711 5.87 39.12 16.42
N GLY A 712 4.70 39.73 16.65
CA GLY A 712 3.46 39.03 16.97
C GLY A 712 3.36 38.44 18.38
N ASN A 713 4.40 38.57 19.20
CA ASN A 713 4.39 38.03 20.56
C ASN A 713 3.55 38.88 21.51
N LYS A 714 2.87 38.23 22.45
CA LYS A 714 2.12 38.92 23.50
C LYS A 714 1.98 38.07 24.77
N VAL A 715 1.82 38.75 25.90
CA VAL A 715 1.40 38.14 27.16
C VAL A 715 -0.09 38.42 27.35
N ASP A 716 -0.90 37.36 27.47
CA ASP A 716 -2.35 37.45 27.66
C ASP A 716 -2.80 36.54 28.79
N ALA A 717 -3.03 37.11 29.98
CA ALA A 717 -3.45 36.37 31.16
C ALA A 717 -4.83 35.71 31.04
N ASN A 718 -5.61 36.03 29.99
CA ASN A 718 -6.89 35.39 29.72
C ASN A 718 -6.78 34.21 28.74
N LEU A 719 -5.61 33.97 28.14
CA LEU A 719 -5.40 32.80 27.29
C LEU A 719 -5.66 31.53 28.09
N SER A 720 -6.67 30.78 27.69
CA SER A 720 -7.08 29.54 28.34
C SER A 720 -7.89 28.66 27.39
N TYR A 721 -7.80 27.36 27.62
CA TYR A 721 -8.65 26.33 27.03
C TYR A 721 -9.25 25.55 28.18
N ALA A 722 -10.58 25.35 28.21
CA ALA A 722 -11.24 24.71 29.35
C ALA A 722 -11.26 23.18 29.25
N SER A 723 -11.01 22.63 28.06
CA SER A 723 -11.04 21.20 27.78
C SER A 723 -10.28 20.86 26.49
N LEU A 724 -9.95 19.58 26.30
CA LEU A 724 -9.43 19.07 25.03
C LEU A 724 -10.41 19.35 23.87
N GLU A 725 -11.72 19.29 24.12
CA GLU A 725 -12.75 19.61 23.12
C GLU A 725 -12.70 21.05 22.62
N ASP A 726 -12.25 22.00 23.45
CA ASP A 726 -12.06 23.38 23.00
C ASP A 726 -10.82 23.53 22.11
N ILE A 727 -9.79 22.69 22.34
CA ILE A 727 -8.61 22.60 21.47
C ILE A 727 -9.00 21.94 20.14
N LYS A 728 -9.75 20.83 20.15
CA LYS A 728 -10.26 20.17 18.93
C LYS A 728 -11.04 21.15 18.04
N LYS A 729 -11.87 22.04 18.62
CA LYS A 729 -12.57 23.09 17.86
C LYS A 729 -11.66 24.17 17.26
N ALA A 730 -10.45 24.34 17.81
CA ALA A 730 -9.45 25.28 17.31
C ALA A 730 -8.52 24.64 16.25
N CYS A 731 -8.49 23.31 16.17
CA CYS A 731 -7.61 22.53 15.30
C CYS A 731 -8.43 21.63 14.36
N ASP A 732 -8.76 22.11 13.16
CA ASP A 732 -9.55 21.33 12.18
C ASP A 732 -8.92 19.98 11.79
N TRP A 733 -7.60 19.81 11.96
CA TRP A 733 -6.88 18.56 11.69
C TRP A 733 -7.04 17.51 12.79
N MET A 734 -7.53 17.88 13.98
CA MET A 734 -7.83 16.93 15.07
C MET A 734 -9.19 16.23 14.91
N ASN A 735 -9.87 16.39 13.77
CA ASN A 735 -11.13 15.71 13.47
C ASN A 735 -10.90 14.20 13.22
N GLY A 736 -11.86 13.38 13.65
CA GLY A 736 -11.82 11.91 13.50
C GLY A 736 -11.58 11.19 14.83
N LYS A 737 -11.68 9.86 14.80
CA LYS A 737 -11.58 8.99 15.98
C LYS A 737 -10.15 8.77 16.49
N TRP A 738 -9.15 9.20 15.74
CA TRP A 738 -7.75 8.97 16.07
C TRP A 738 -7.29 9.70 17.35
N VAL A 739 -8.01 10.76 17.78
CA VAL A 739 -7.77 11.51 19.03
C VAL A 739 -8.90 11.32 20.07
N ASP A 740 -9.75 10.29 19.91
CA ASP A 740 -10.94 10.05 20.76
C ASP A 740 -10.78 9.01 21.87
#